data_AF-A0A0C9N5L7-F1
#
_entry.id   AF-A0A0C9N5L7-F1
#
_cell.length_a   1.000
_cell.length_b   1.000
_cell.length_c   1.000
_cell.angle_alpha   90.00
_cell.angle_beta   90.00
_cell.angle_gamma   90.00
#
_symmetry.space_group_name_H-M   'P 1'
#
loop_
_entity.id
_entity.type
_entity.pdbx_description
1 polymer ?
#
loop_
_entity_poly.entity_id
_entity_poly.type
_entity_poly.pdbx_seq_one_letter_code
_entity_poly.pdbx_strand_id
1 'polypeptide(L)'
;MAEPMDITPSTTPMSVDVLGLINESRMTYGLRHQDYQRYREYCTNRIRRLRQILKLTQSNNKTTNIRKPLPQEFNDARYLHLGVYETERAWAFAMELKQESANSMETRQRHHLVKRLKRASQHAEALYKLCQEQTVDIRTVLDVKAYASLMRGYLYFEQQQWQEALNQFAESRTVYEKFAKTNSTAEQEALCYSAIDEIDPNIRFCAYKLQLSGGQDVEGIVGKHQGPGMDQLKEQLAKISDDKSKDQTRKTLTWRNKEFTIKNQHLAQSVLKAQDTRKSIQPNDASAFDAVLSAWAEADKLAKKALKDDREATAKVTSSKSAKATEDLSNLFTYVEYNLFGSSIERNVCLAEQAVEKKPQHAVKLYDDILKHLEYIWELPHVKDDMSLDGELNVLSLYYKGCRCVQVASAYNDMKKTPESLTIYQRGQTYVVQAKQALSQIRSFAQDALLKVTDSDLADLEQTIRSGTWKSRAAWYLENGSDNGDEVQVSEKMQQLNLNTTEALLDHLDSYPSSIHPKHLVELPPKFQPVACKPFYFDLAANFVKYPEESLAARTEKSSGSGSGFWGIFGRNHAWLEGKLTDEQISHLTPEQLENYNVQLAYNKEHKGHESQHELMAIILLFALFASQFLILWWKKKHYKSYQTVSLGGLYLFPMLFGFYAGWYRFLIFWTLYSVLNGFVIYKASRKPLEAMTPRMVYKWFTVVYNVSFVVGLFGYIIILIAFFGIAELFNAGSEFIQIGILMLSYGLYFGVLGRDFVEICTDRMAATIGYYSKDGLPNKYLGEGICAVCGHATSVGHHASLAADPHQRPMFSDDPVHQLTCKHVFHEKCIRGWVMIGKKDICPYCKEKVDLKQFKRNPWDTQQQLYLNLLDGVRYLVVWQPIIFGAVQLSYYLFGLE
;
A
#
# COMPACT_ATOMS: atom_id res chain seq x y z
N MET A 1 30.89 67.56 13.24
CA MET A 1 32.02 66.61 13.39
C MET A 1 31.53 65.48 14.27
N ALA A 2 31.24 64.33 13.67
CA ALA A 2 30.97 63.10 14.38
C ALA A 2 31.93 62.06 13.77
N GLU A 3 32.79 61.50 14.60
CA GLU A 3 33.76 60.47 14.23
C GLU A 3 33.06 59.21 13.70
N PRO A 4 33.65 58.49 12.72
CA PRO A 4 33.15 57.19 12.34
C PRO A 4 33.49 56.17 13.44
N MET A 5 32.46 55.53 14.00
CA MET A 5 32.61 54.35 14.85
C MET A 5 33.22 53.22 14.02
N ASP A 6 34.41 52.78 14.42
CA ASP A 6 35.02 51.53 13.98
C ASP A 6 34.13 50.35 14.41
N ILE A 7 33.49 49.71 13.42
CA ILE A 7 32.82 48.43 13.60
C ILE A 7 33.87 47.35 13.39
N THR A 8 34.35 46.74 14.47
CA THR A 8 35.13 45.51 14.41
C THR A 8 34.24 44.36 13.88
N PRO A 9 34.67 43.58 12.87
CA PRO A 9 33.86 42.49 12.34
C PRO A 9 33.84 41.32 13.33
N SER A 10 32.68 41.00 13.88
CA SER A 10 32.42 39.74 14.56
C SER A 10 32.52 38.58 13.56
N THR A 11 33.68 37.94 13.45
CA THR A 11 33.91 36.81 12.54
C THR A 11 33.26 35.54 13.08
N THR A 12 31.96 35.36 12.84
CA THR A 12 31.29 34.06 13.01
C THR A 12 31.83 33.09 11.95
N PRO A 13 32.31 31.89 12.32
CA PRO A 13 32.84 30.93 11.34
C PRO A 13 31.73 30.49 10.36
N MET A 14 32.10 30.29 9.10
CA MET A 14 31.14 29.80 8.09
C MET A 14 30.72 28.36 8.44
N SER A 15 29.42 28.09 8.43
CA SER A 15 28.86 26.75 8.65
C SER A 15 27.96 26.35 7.48
N VAL A 16 28.17 25.14 6.98
CA VAL A 16 27.39 24.51 5.89
C VAL A 16 27.13 23.05 6.26
N ASP A 17 25.87 22.63 6.15
CA ASP A 17 25.46 21.22 6.20
C ASP A 17 25.49 20.66 4.77
N VAL A 18 26.58 19.98 4.42
CA VAL A 18 26.83 19.49 3.06
C VAL A 18 25.91 18.32 2.76
N LEU A 19 25.77 17.40 3.72
CA LEU A 19 24.92 16.22 3.57
C LEU A 19 23.44 16.60 3.38
N GLY A 20 22.93 17.53 4.20
CA GLY A 20 21.56 18.05 4.08
C GLY A 20 21.33 18.75 2.74
N LEU A 21 22.25 19.63 2.33
CA LEU A 21 22.17 20.37 1.06
C LEU A 21 22.14 19.42 -0.15
N ILE A 22 22.97 18.38 -0.13
CA ILE A 22 23.05 17.39 -1.20
C ILE A 22 21.77 16.57 -1.24
N ASN A 23 21.29 16.06 -0.10
CA ASN A 23 20.09 15.23 -0.07
C ASN A 23 18.85 15.99 -0.54
N GLU A 24 18.64 17.23 -0.04
CA GLU A 24 17.53 18.08 -0.45
C GLU A 24 17.56 18.34 -1.97
N SER A 25 18.74 18.68 -2.51
CA SER A 25 18.89 18.97 -3.92
C SER A 25 18.73 17.73 -4.81
N ARG A 26 19.26 16.57 -4.41
CA ARG A 26 19.05 15.30 -5.13
C ARG A 26 17.58 14.91 -5.15
N MET A 27 16.89 14.96 -4.01
CA MET A 27 15.49 14.56 -3.89
C MET A 27 14.55 15.50 -4.65
N THR A 28 14.82 16.80 -4.64
CA THR A 28 13.98 17.81 -5.29
C THR A 28 14.14 17.83 -6.81
N TYR A 29 15.37 17.68 -7.31
CA TYR A 29 15.71 17.97 -8.71
C TYR A 29 15.96 16.74 -9.60
N GLY A 30 15.46 15.56 -9.22
CA GLY A 30 15.30 14.43 -10.15
C GLY A 30 15.71 13.05 -9.62
N LEU A 31 16.55 12.98 -8.59
CA LEU A 31 17.11 11.70 -8.15
C LEU A 31 16.08 10.77 -7.51
N ARG A 32 14.96 11.31 -7.01
CA ARG A 32 13.78 10.52 -6.58
C ARG A 32 13.25 9.59 -7.69
N HIS A 33 13.44 9.98 -8.95
CA HIS A 33 13.04 9.20 -10.13
C HIS A 33 14.26 8.65 -10.91
N GLN A 34 15.45 8.64 -10.29
CA GLN A 34 16.73 8.23 -10.91
C GLN A 34 17.09 9.03 -12.18
N ASP A 35 16.64 10.28 -12.27
CA ASP A 35 16.98 11.17 -13.40
C ASP A 35 18.24 11.98 -13.10
N TYR A 36 19.40 11.40 -13.41
CA TYR A 36 20.71 12.03 -13.21
C TYR A 36 20.96 13.19 -14.18
N GLN A 37 20.37 13.15 -15.39
CA GLN A 37 20.53 14.21 -16.38
C GLN A 37 19.90 15.51 -15.88
N ARG A 38 18.66 15.44 -15.39
CA ARG A 38 17.95 16.61 -14.84
C ARG A 38 18.70 17.21 -13.64
N TYR A 39 19.22 16.36 -12.75
CA TYR A 39 20.02 16.82 -11.62
C TYR A 39 21.33 17.49 -12.06
N ARG A 40 22.01 16.94 -13.07
CA ARG A 40 23.22 17.54 -13.68
C ARG A 40 22.94 18.92 -14.29
N GLU A 41 21.83 19.08 -15.00
CA GLU A 41 21.39 20.36 -15.57
C GLU A 41 21.07 21.38 -14.47
N TYR A 42 20.38 20.95 -13.41
CA TYR A 42 20.15 21.76 -12.22
C TYR A 42 21.47 22.25 -11.60
N CYS A 43 22.42 21.35 -11.33
CA CYS A 43 23.73 21.72 -10.79
C CYS A 43 24.48 22.70 -11.71
N THR A 44 24.41 22.51 -13.03
CA THR A 44 25.02 23.42 -14.01
C THR A 44 24.43 24.83 -13.94
N ASN A 45 23.10 24.92 -13.87
CA ASN A 45 22.39 26.20 -13.75
C ASN A 45 22.61 26.85 -12.38
N ARG A 46 22.72 26.05 -11.31
CA ARG A 46 23.01 26.53 -9.95
C ARG A 46 24.43 27.09 -9.86
N ILE A 47 25.43 26.40 -10.41
CA ILE A 47 26.81 26.88 -10.53
C ILE A 47 26.85 28.21 -11.29
N ARG A 48 26.14 28.30 -12.44
CA ARG A 48 26.09 29.53 -13.23
C ARG A 48 25.52 30.70 -12.43
N ARG A 49 24.40 30.49 -11.74
CA ARG A 49 23.76 31.50 -10.88
C ARG A 49 24.66 31.91 -9.72
N LEU A 50 25.27 30.95 -9.02
CA LEU A 50 26.21 31.25 -7.93
C LEU A 50 27.41 32.05 -8.43
N ARG A 51 27.98 31.71 -9.58
CA ARG A 51 29.08 32.49 -10.18
C ARG A 51 28.65 33.90 -10.58
N GLN A 52 27.42 34.10 -11.03
CA GLN A 52 26.87 35.44 -11.31
C GLN A 52 26.70 36.26 -10.02
N ILE A 53 26.10 35.65 -8.98
CA ILE A 53 25.89 36.29 -7.67
C ILE A 53 27.21 36.70 -7.03
N LEU A 54 28.22 35.80 -7.09
CA LEU A 54 29.55 36.02 -6.53
C LEU A 54 30.46 36.88 -7.44
N LYS A 55 29.94 37.41 -8.56
CA LYS A 55 30.68 38.22 -9.54
C LYS A 55 31.98 37.54 -10.03
N LEU A 56 31.89 36.22 -10.24
CA LEU A 56 32.94 35.35 -10.77
C LEU A 56 32.80 35.08 -12.28
N THR A 57 31.88 35.76 -12.96
CA THR A 57 31.69 35.67 -14.41
C THR A 57 32.57 36.65 -15.17
N GLN A 58 33.24 36.18 -16.23
CA GLN A 58 33.91 37.01 -17.24
C GLN A 58 33.18 36.88 -18.59
N SER A 59 33.31 37.90 -19.45
CA SER A 59 32.83 37.84 -20.83
C SER A 59 33.66 36.83 -21.61
N ASN A 60 33.02 35.86 -22.25
CA ASN A 60 33.70 34.87 -23.08
C ASN A 60 34.16 35.51 -24.39
N ASN A 61 35.49 35.62 -24.59
CA ASN A 61 36.06 35.90 -25.91
C ASN A 61 36.19 34.59 -26.71
N LYS A 62 36.09 34.65 -28.04
CA LYS A 62 36.05 33.48 -28.95
C LYS A 62 37.26 32.53 -28.83
N THR A 63 38.36 32.92 -28.18
CA THR A 63 39.63 32.19 -28.17
C THR A 63 40.04 31.62 -26.82
N THR A 64 39.50 32.06 -25.68
CA THR A 64 39.92 31.55 -24.35
C THR A 64 38.78 31.57 -23.32
N ASN A 65 38.40 30.38 -22.82
CA ASN A 65 37.53 30.22 -21.65
C ASN A 65 38.37 30.28 -20.36
N ILE A 66 38.72 31.47 -19.87
CA ILE A 66 39.43 31.63 -18.61
C ILE A 66 38.42 31.74 -17.47
N ARG A 67 38.56 30.91 -16.44
CA ARG A 67 37.74 30.99 -15.22
C ARG A 67 38.40 31.97 -14.25
N LYS A 68 37.64 32.95 -13.74
CA LYS A 68 38.13 33.83 -12.67
C LYS A 68 38.45 32.98 -11.42
N PRO A 69 39.65 33.13 -10.82
CA PRO A 69 40.00 32.41 -9.60
C PRO A 69 39.15 32.89 -8.42
N LEU A 70 39.06 32.05 -7.40
CA LEU A 70 38.42 32.40 -6.12
C LEU A 70 39.27 33.49 -5.40
N PRO A 71 38.64 34.39 -4.62
CA PRO A 71 39.38 35.28 -3.71
C PRO A 71 40.26 34.49 -2.73
N GLN A 72 41.39 35.07 -2.30
CA GLN A 72 42.30 34.43 -1.33
C GLN A 72 41.64 34.21 0.04
N GLU A 73 40.75 35.11 0.46
CA GLU A 73 39.94 34.95 1.68
C GLU A 73 38.49 35.31 1.37
N PHE A 74 37.54 34.54 1.90
CA PHE A 74 36.11 34.81 1.77
C PHE A 74 35.33 34.40 3.02
N ASN A 75 34.29 35.17 3.34
CA ASN A 75 33.42 34.93 4.51
C ASN A 75 31.97 34.57 4.13
N ASP A 76 31.70 34.25 2.86
CA ASP A 76 30.36 33.85 2.38
C ASP A 76 30.31 32.33 2.15
N ALA A 77 29.39 31.64 2.83
CA ALA A 77 29.16 30.21 2.69
C ALA A 77 28.81 29.77 1.24
N ARG A 78 28.34 30.69 0.39
CA ARG A 78 28.03 30.42 -1.02
C ARG A 78 29.24 29.99 -1.84
N TYR A 79 30.46 30.37 -1.45
CA TYR A 79 31.69 29.89 -2.08
C TYR A 79 31.88 28.38 -1.84
N LEU A 80 31.52 27.87 -0.66
CA LEU A 80 31.53 26.44 -0.37
C LEU A 80 30.45 25.70 -1.16
N HIS A 81 29.24 26.27 -1.27
CA HIS A 81 28.17 25.72 -2.12
C HIS A 81 28.61 25.57 -3.58
N LEU A 82 29.40 26.52 -4.10
CA LEU A 82 29.94 26.44 -5.45
C LEU A 82 30.81 25.17 -5.62
N GLY A 83 31.69 24.88 -4.67
CA GLY A 83 32.50 23.66 -4.67
C GLY A 83 31.65 22.39 -4.57
N VAL A 84 30.65 22.37 -3.69
CA VAL A 84 29.72 21.23 -3.56
C VAL A 84 29.02 20.94 -4.89
N TYR A 85 28.40 21.95 -5.53
CA TYR A 85 27.69 21.73 -6.79
C TYR A 85 28.63 21.41 -7.97
N GLU A 86 29.87 21.88 -7.97
CA GLU A 86 30.86 21.48 -8.99
C GLU A 86 31.23 20.00 -8.90
N THR A 87 31.33 19.49 -7.67
CA THR A 87 31.51 18.07 -7.35
C THR A 87 30.29 17.25 -7.77
N GLU A 88 29.09 17.66 -7.33
CA GLU A 88 27.82 16.97 -7.61
C GLU A 88 27.52 16.90 -9.11
N ARG A 89 27.82 17.96 -9.88
CA ARG A 89 27.64 17.92 -11.34
C ARG A 89 28.52 16.84 -12.00
N ALA A 90 29.77 16.70 -11.54
CA ALA A 90 30.69 15.70 -12.08
C ALA A 90 30.28 14.28 -11.68
N TRP A 91 29.84 14.10 -10.42
CA TRP A 91 29.31 12.85 -9.90
C TRP A 91 28.01 12.43 -10.61
N ALA A 92 27.04 13.34 -10.76
CA ALA A 92 25.77 13.08 -11.45
C ALA A 92 26.01 12.62 -12.90
N PHE A 93 26.95 13.25 -13.60
CA PHE A 93 27.32 12.82 -14.94
C PHE A 93 27.99 11.43 -14.94
N ALA A 94 28.81 11.11 -13.93
CA ALA A 94 29.35 9.76 -13.82
C ALA A 94 28.24 8.71 -13.60
N MET A 95 27.23 9.02 -12.79
CA MET A 95 26.11 8.11 -12.53
C MET A 95 25.18 7.95 -13.73
N GLU A 96 24.94 9.02 -14.50
CA GLU A 96 24.24 8.95 -15.81
C GLU A 96 24.96 7.97 -16.76
N LEU A 97 26.27 8.13 -16.93
CA LEU A 97 27.08 7.21 -17.73
C LEU A 97 27.07 5.78 -17.18
N LYS A 98 26.94 5.62 -15.85
CA LYS A 98 26.84 4.31 -15.20
C LYS A 98 25.55 3.62 -15.60
N GLN A 99 24.44 4.35 -15.56
CA GLN A 99 23.12 3.87 -15.97
C GLN A 99 23.06 3.56 -17.47
N GLU A 100 23.68 4.38 -18.32
CA GLU A 100 23.79 4.12 -19.76
C GLU A 100 24.64 2.87 -20.05
N SER A 101 25.79 2.74 -19.38
CA SER A 101 26.69 1.59 -19.55
C SER A 101 26.11 0.26 -19.06
N ALA A 102 25.11 0.28 -18.18
CA ALA A 102 24.39 -0.93 -17.79
C ALA A 102 23.54 -1.50 -18.94
N ASN A 103 23.12 -0.67 -19.89
CA ASN A 103 22.27 -1.05 -21.02
C ASN A 103 23.06 -1.42 -22.28
N SER A 104 24.35 -1.06 -22.35
CA SER A 104 25.22 -1.32 -23.51
C SER A 104 26.60 -1.82 -23.07
N MET A 105 27.07 -2.93 -23.63
CA MET A 105 28.35 -3.58 -23.30
C MET A 105 29.58 -2.82 -23.83
N GLU A 106 29.57 -1.48 -23.81
CA GLU A 106 30.59 -0.62 -24.40
C GLU A 106 31.66 -0.18 -23.37
N THR A 107 32.87 -0.73 -23.50
CA THR A 107 34.03 -0.40 -22.63
C THR A 107 34.42 1.09 -22.65
N ARG A 108 34.09 1.84 -23.71
CA ARG A 108 34.42 3.26 -23.87
C ARG A 108 33.67 4.15 -22.87
N GLN A 109 32.41 3.84 -22.59
CA GLN A 109 31.58 4.61 -21.66
C GLN A 109 32.09 4.47 -20.22
N ARG A 110 32.58 3.27 -19.85
CA ARG A 110 33.22 3.03 -18.55
C ARG A 110 34.48 3.89 -18.33
N HIS A 111 35.33 4.04 -19.35
CA HIS A 111 36.48 4.94 -19.26
C HIS A 111 36.06 6.40 -19.05
N HIS A 112 34.98 6.83 -19.70
CA HIS A 112 34.42 8.17 -19.52
C HIS A 112 33.85 8.37 -18.12
N LEU A 113 33.14 7.37 -17.58
CA LEU A 113 32.64 7.35 -16.19
C LEU A 113 33.77 7.53 -15.19
N VAL A 114 34.85 6.74 -15.29
CA VAL A 114 35.99 6.84 -14.36
C VAL A 114 36.65 8.21 -14.46
N LYS A 115 36.75 8.78 -15.67
CA LYS A 115 37.27 10.15 -15.87
C LYS A 115 36.38 11.21 -15.19
N ARG A 116 35.05 11.02 -15.16
CA ARG A 116 34.11 11.92 -14.48
C ARG A 116 34.19 11.79 -12.96
N LEU A 117 34.29 10.57 -12.43
CA LEU A 117 34.51 10.35 -10.99
C LEU A 117 35.86 10.91 -10.52
N LYS A 118 36.91 10.77 -11.33
CA LYS A 118 38.22 11.37 -11.02
C LYS A 118 38.13 12.89 -10.92
N ARG A 119 37.31 13.51 -11.77
CA ARG A 119 37.06 14.94 -11.69
C ARG A 119 36.22 15.32 -10.47
N ALA A 120 35.24 14.50 -10.09
CA ALA A 120 34.48 14.71 -8.87
C ALA A 120 35.39 14.63 -7.63
N SER A 121 36.24 13.60 -7.50
CA SER A 121 37.15 13.49 -6.36
C SER A 121 38.14 14.66 -6.28
N GLN A 122 38.66 15.14 -7.41
CA GLN A 122 39.53 16.32 -7.46
C GLN A 122 38.84 17.59 -6.96
N HIS A 123 37.57 17.80 -7.34
CA HIS A 123 36.80 18.94 -6.86
C HIS A 123 36.47 18.85 -5.38
N ALA A 124 36.15 17.64 -4.88
CA ALA A 124 35.89 17.41 -3.47
C ALA A 124 37.15 17.64 -2.60
N GLU A 125 38.32 17.18 -3.08
CA GLU A 125 39.60 17.41 -2.41
C GLU A 125 39.99 18.90 -2.42
N ALA A 126 39.75 19.59 -3.54
CA ALA A 126 39.95 21.04 -3.61
C ALA A 126 39.02 21.78 -2.64
N LEU A 127 37.76 21.35 -2.50
CA LEU A 127 36.83 21.89 -1.52
C LEU A 127 37.32 21.67 -0.08
N TYR A 128 37.84 20.47 0.23
CA TYR A 128 38.40 20.18 1.55
C TYR A 128 39.61 21.08 1.86
N LYS A 129 40.54 21.27 0.91
CA LYS A 129 41.68 22.19 1.07
C LYS A 129 41.23 23.63 1.31
N LEU A 130 40.23 24.09 0.56
CA LEU A 130 39.63 25.41 0.78
C LEU A 130 39.03 25.55 2.19
N CYS A 131 38.39 24.52 2.72
CA CYS A 131 37.87 24.55 4.09
C CYS A 131 38.96 24.58 5.17
N GLN A 132 40.18 24.09 4.87
CA GLN A 132 41.32 24.16 5.79
C GLN A 132 42.01 25.53 5.78
N GLU A 133 42.00 26.21 4.63
CA GLU A 133 42.63 27.52 4.43
C GLU A 133 41.76 28.69 4.94
N GLN A 134 40.43 28.48 5.04
CA GLN A 134 39.46 29.51 5.41
C GLN A 134 38.93 29.33 6.85
N THR A 135 38.30 30.36 7.42
CA THR A 135 37.66 30.30 8.74
C THR A 135 36.29 29.60 8.68
N VAL A 136 36.32 28.26 8.69
CA VAL A 136 35.14 27.37 8.63
C VAL A 136 34.96 26.62 9.95
N ASP A 137 33.71 26.35 10.33
CA ASP A 137 33.38 25.51 11.48
C ASP A 137 33.99 24.10 11.35
N ILE A 138 34.56 23.57 12.44
CA ILE A 138 35.23 22.26 12.50
C ILE A 138 34.27 21.16 12.04
N ARG A 139 32.98 21.28 12.37
CA ARG A 139 31.94 20.33 11.92
C ARG A 139 31.82 20.31 10.39
N THR A 140 31.76 21.47 9.75
CA THR A 140 31.70 21.58 8.28
C THR A 140 32.98 21.09 7.62
N VAL A 141 34.15 21.32 8.22
CA VAL A 141 35.43 20.77 7.72
C VAL A 141 35.39 19.24 7.70
N LEU A 142 34.90 18.61 8.77
CA LEU A 142 34.78 17.16 8.86
C LEU A 142 33.68 16.59 7.94
N ASP A 143 32.57 17.30 7.75
CA ASP A 143 31.51 16.91 6.80
C ASP A 143 32.02 16.92 5.35
N VAL A 144 32.74 17.99 4.98
CA VAL A 144 33.43 18.08 3.68
C VAL A 144 34.48 16.99 3.53
N LYS A 145 35.22 16.66 4.60
CA LYS A 145 36.20 15.55 4.59
C LYS A 145 35.50 14.21 4.33
N ALA A 146 34.40 13.93 5.03
CA ALA A 146 33.62 12.71 4.84
C ALA A 146 33.09 12.61 3.41
N TYR A 147 32.59 13.72 2.86
CA TYR A 147 32.13 13.80 1.47
C TYR A 147 33.27 13.61 0.45
N ALA A 148 34.45 14.19 0.70
CA ALA A 148 35.61 14.01 -0.16
C ALA A 148 36.12 12.56 -0.16
N SER A 149 36.22 11.93 1.03
CA SER A 149 36.58 10.52 1.14
C SER A 149 35.54 9.62 0.47
N LEU A 150 34.24 9.94 0.57
CA LEU A 150 33.18 9.23 -0.15
C LEU A 150 33.36 9.28 -1.68
N MET A 151 33.59 10.47 -2.25
CA MET A 151 33.81 10.63 -3.70
C MET A 151 35.07 9.92 -4.18
N ARG A 152 36.13 9.90 -3.36
CA ARG A 152 37.37 9.17 -3.63
C ARG A 152 37.18 7.66 -3.52
N GLY A 153 36.37 7.20 -2.57
CA GLY A 153 35.94 5.81 -2.45
C GLY A 153 35.24 5.31 -3.72
N TYR A 154 34.27 6.08 -4.26
CA TYR A 154 33.61 5.73 -5.52
C TYR A 154 34.57 5.64 -6.71
N LEU A 155 35.58 6.50 -6.78
CA LEU A 155 36.59 6.43 -7.82
C LEU A 155 37.39 5.12 -7.75
N TYR A 156 37.93 4.79 -6.57
CA TYR A 156 38.74 3.57 -6.38
C TYR A 156 37.91 2.30 -6.55
N PHE A 157 36.64 2.33 -6.15
CA PHE A 157 35.69 1.25 -6.34
C PHE A 157 35.51 0.91 -7.83
N GLU A 158 35.30 1.92 -8.69
CA GLU A 158 35.13 1.72 -10.13
C GLU A 158 36.45 1.33 -10.84
N GLN A 159 37.60 1.74 -10.27
CA GLN A 159 38.94 1.31 -10.66
C GLN A 159 39.32 -0.09 -10.17
N GLN A 160 38.46 -0.75 -9.38
CA GLN A 160 38.70 -2.08 -8.80
C GLN A 160 39.87 -2.12 -7.80
N GLN A 161 40.24 -0.98 -7.22
CA GLN A 161 41.22 -0.88 -6.15
C GLN A 161 40.52 -1.04 -4.79
N TRP A 162 40.23 -2.29 -4.42
CA TRP A 162 39.35 -2.61 -3.29
C TRP A 162 39.89 -2.13 -1.94
N GLN A 163 41.21 -2.21 -1.71
CA GLN A 163 41.84 -1.83 -0.44
C GLN A 163 41.74 -0.32 -0.19
N GLU A 164 42.09 0.49 -1.20
CA GLU A 164 42.00 1.94 -1.10
C GLU A 164 40.54 2.41 -1.03
N ALA A 165 39.65 1.78 -1.79
CA ALA A 165 38.21 2.05 -1.70
C ALA A 165 37.68 1.80 -0.28
N LEU A 166 38.06 0.68 0.34
CA LEU A 166 37.68 0.31 1.70
C LEU A 166 38.17 1.34 2.72
N ASN A 167 39.43 1.77 2.63
CA ASN A 167 40.00 2.79 3.51
C ASN A 167 39.20 4.11 3.46
N GLN A 168 38.85 4.57 2.25
CA GLN A 168 38.12 5.82 2.05
C GLN A 168 36.65 5.73 2.51
N PHE A 169 35.98 4.60 2.24
CA PHE A 169 34.61 4.38 2.72
C PHE A 169 34.55 4.23 4.25
N ALA A 170 35.53 3.55 4.86
CA ALA A 170 35.64 3.44 6.31
C ALA A 170 35.81 4.82 6.96
N GLU A 171 36.68 5.68 6.41
CA GLU A 171 36.87 7.06 6.89
C GLU A 171 35.54 7.84 6.87
N SER A 172 34.85 7.87 5.72
CA SER A 172 33.55 8.54 5.57
C SER A 172 32.50 7.99 6.54
N ARG A 173 32.39 6.66 6.66
CA ARG A 173 31.44 6.00 7.58
C ARG A 173 31.69 6.38 9.04
N THR A 174 32.95 6.42 9.49
CA THR A 174 33.27 6.77 10.89
C THR A 174 32.90 8.20 11.25
N VAL A 175 33.03 9.14 10.31
CA VAL A 175 32.59 10.53 10.53
C VAL A 175 31.08 10.60 10.67
N TYR A 176 30.33 10.03 9.72
CA TYR A 176 28.86 10.05 9.77
C TYR A 176 28.31 9.29 10.98
N GLU A 177 28.97 8.21 11.43
CA GLU A 177 28.56 7.48 12.63
C GLU A 177 28.70 8.34 13.90
N LYS A 178 29.79 9.11 14.00
CA LYS A 178 29.97 10.04 15.13
C LYS A 178 29.01 11.22 15.05
N PHE A 179 28.73 11.74 13.86
CA PHE A 179 27.71 12.78 13.68
C PHE A 179 26.32 12.28 14.08
N ALA A 180 25.92 11.08 13.68
CA ALA A 180 24.66 10.48 14.11
C ALA A 180 24.54 10.41 15.64
N LYS A 181 25.63 10.12 16.35
CA LYS A 181 25.65 10.04 17.84
C LYS A 181 25.64 11.40 18.54
N THR A 182 26.06 12.47 17.86
CA THR A 182 26.30 13.81 18.46
C THR A 182 25.23 14.84 18.07
N ASN A 183 24.52 14.63 16.96
CA ASN A 183 23.55 15.58 16.42
C ASN A 183 22.33 15.73 17.33
N SER A 184 21.89 16.99 17.50
CA SER A 184 20.72 17.37 18.30
C SER A 184 19.40 17.27 17.53
N THR A 185 19.44 17.21 16.19
CA THR A 185 18.24 17.19 15.34
C THR A 185 18.02 15.80 14.75
N ALA A 186 16.81 15.24 14.91
CA ALA A 186 16.43 13.93 14.39
C ALA A 186 16.60 13.83 12.85
N GLU A 187 16.35 14.92 12.12
CA GLU A 187 16.55 14.99 10.67
C GLU A 187 18.02 14.76 10.27
N GLN A 188 18.96 15.38 10.98
CA GLN A 188 20.40 15.21 10.71
C GLN A 188 20.90 13.82 11.11
N GLU A 189 20.36 13.24 12.18
CA GLU A 189 20.64 11.85 12.57
C GLU A 189 20.17 10.87 11.48
N ALA A 190 18.94 11.02 10.99
CA ALA A 190 18.38 10.20 9.92
C ALA A 190 19.17 10.34 8.61
N LEU A 191 19.59 11.56 8.25
CA LEU A 191 20.46 11.83 7.11
C LEU A 191 21.80 11.08 7.22
N CYS A 192 22.46 11.14 8.38
CA CYS A 192 23.72 10.43 8.60
C CYS A 192 23.54 8.91 8.50
N TYR A 193 22.47 8.34 9.06
CA TYR A 193 22.21 6.90 8.93
C TYR A 193 21.87 6.50 7.49
N SER A 194 21.14 7.31 6.73
CA SER A 194 20.91 7.07 5.31
C SER A 194 22.22 7.06 4.52
N ALA A 195 23.14 7.98 4.81
CA ALA A 195 24.46 7.99 4.18
C ALA A 195 25.28 6.74 4.53
N ILE A 196 25.20 6.26 5.78
CA ILE A 196 25.85 5.01 6.20
C ILE A 196 25.25 3.81 5.45
N ASP A 197 23.92 3.73 5.35
CA ASP A 197 23.21 2.66 4.63
C ASP A 197 23.58 2.66 3.12
N GLU A 198 23.90 3.81 2.52
CA GLU A 198 24.42 3.91 1.14
C GLU A 198 25.88 3.43 1.00
N ILE A 199 26.70 3.58 2.05
CA ILE A 199 28.13 3.23 2.05
C ILE A 199 28.34 1.74 2.37
N ASP A 200 27.58 1.19 3.30
CA ASP A 200 27.74 -0.17 3.83
C ASP A 200 27.76 -1.27 2.75
N PRO A 201 26.92 -1.27 1.70
CA PRO A 201 27.01 -2.25 0.61
C PRO A 201 28.35 -2.23 -0.13
N ASN A 202 28.93 -1.04 -0.32
CA ASN A 202 30.23 -0.89 -0.98
C ASN A 202 31.36 -1.43 -0.10
N ILE A 203 31.29 -1.20 1.23
CA ILE A 203 32.23 -1.76 2.19
C ILE A 203 32.15 -3.29 2.21
N ARG A 204 30.93 -3.87 2.28
CA ARG A 204 30.73 -5.32 2.21
C ARG A 204 31.31 -5.91 0.94
N PHE A 205 31.08 -5.26 -0.20
CA PHE A 205 31.61 -5.71 -1.48
C PHE A 205 33.14 -5.67 -1.53
N CYS A 206 33.76 -4.59 -1.05
CA CYS A 206 35.22 -4.50 -0.94
C CYS A 206 35.79 -5.58 -0.01
N ALA A 207 35.18 -5.79 1.16
CA ALA A 207 35.62 -6.80 2.11
C ALA A 207 35.49 -8.23 1.56
N TYR A 208 34.40 -8.52 0.84
CA TYR A 208 34.22 -9.79 0.13
C TYR A 208 35.31 -10.01 -0.94
N LYS A 209 35.62 -8.98 -1.73
CA LYS A 209 36.67 -9.05 -2.76
C LYS A 209 38.08 -9.21 -2.19
N LEU A 210 38.33 -8.70 -0.99
CA LEU A 210 39.58 -8.87 -0.26
C LEU A 210 39.64 -10.16 0.57
N GLN A 211 38.57 -10.95 0.58
CA GLN A 211 38.45 -12.19 1.36
C GLN A 211 38.72 -11.99 2.87
N LEU A 212 38.34 -10.83 3.41
CA LEU A 212 38.45 -10.57 4.85
C LEU A 212 37.44 -11.46 5.61
N SER A 213 37.91 -12.18 6.63
CA SER A 213 37.07 -13.05 7.46
C SER A 213 36.04 -12.21 8.24
N GLY A 214 34.75 -12.58 8.11
CA GLY A 214 33.64 -11.85 8.74
C GLY A 214 32.87 -10.88 7.83
N GLY A 215 32.84 -11.11 6.50
CA GLY A 215 32.23 -10.23 5.47
C GLY A 215 30.76 -9.81 5.64
N GLN A 216 30.06 -10.24 6.70
CA GLN A 216 28.71 -9.78 7.04
C GLN A 216 28.70 -8.64 8.08
N ASP A 217 29.69 -8.58 8.99
CA ASP A 217 29.76 -7.57 10.04
C ASP A 217 30.58 -6.35 9.60
N VAL A 218 29.89 -5.35 9.06
CA VAL A 218 30.49 -4.08 8.59
C VAL A 218 31.10 -3.28 9.75
N GLU A 219 30.53 -3.38 10.95
CA GLU A 219 30.98 -2.63 12.11
C GLU A 219 32.30 -3.19 12.66
N GLY A 220 32.42 -4.52 12.70
CA GLY A 220 33.67 -5.21 12.98
C GLY A 220 34.76 -4.97 11.93
N ILE A 221 34.41 -4.88 10.64
CA ILE A 221 35.37 -4.58 9.57
C ILE A 221 35.93 -3.17 9.70
N VAL A 222 35.06 -2.18 9.91
CA VAL A 222 35.46 -0.76 10.03
C VAL A 222 36.22 -0.51 11.33
N GLY A 223 35.88 -1.23 12.42
CA GLY A 223 36.61 -1.18 13.68
C GLY A 223 38.02 -1.78 13.60
N LYS A 224 38.19 -2.87 12.85
CA LYS A 224 39.49 -3.54 12.64
C LYS A 224 40.39 -2.81 11.63
N HIS A 225 39.81 -2.08 10.68
CA HIS A 225 40.59 -1.38 9.67
C HIS A 225 41.09 -0.01 10.14
N GLN A 226 42.37 0.06 10.51
CA GLN A 226 43.07 1.31 10.76
C GLN A 226 43.79 1.76 9.48
N GLY A 227 43.07 2.46 8.60
CA GLY A 227 43.67 3.11 7.44
C GLY A 227 44.62 4.26 7.86
N PRO A 228 45.58 4.65 7.00
CA PRO A 228 46.46 5.78 7.28
C PRO A 228 45.65 7.07 7.46
N GLY A 229 45.84 7.76 8.61
CA GLY A 229 45.13 9.01 8.94
C GLY A 229 43.85 8.85 9.76
N MET A 230 43.40 7.62 10.03
CA MET A 230 42.21 7.36 10.86
C MET A 230 42.39 7.80 12.32
N ASP A 231 43.60 7.72 12.87
CA ASP A 231 43.87 8.11 14.26
C ASP A 231 43.81 9.62 14.44
N GLN A 232 44.37 10.38 13.48
CA GLN A 232 44.24 11.84 13.44
C GLN A 232 42.79 12.28 13.29
N LEU A 233 42.00 11.57 12.48
CA LEU A 233 40.57 11.83 12.33
C LEU A 233 39.80 11.51 13.62
N LYS A 234 40.12 10.40 14.29
CA LYS A 234 39.51 10.06 15.60
C LYS A 234 39.81 11.12 16.65
N GLU A 235 41.02 11.68 16.66
CA GLU A 235 41.43 12.79 17.54
C GLU A 235 40.68 14.09 17.22
N GLN A 236 40.59 14.49 15.94
CA GLN A 236 39.80 15.65 15.51
C GLN A 236 38.31 15.51 15.87
N LEU A 237 37.77 14.29 15.77
CA LEU A 237 36.41 13.98 16.18
C LEU A 237 36.22 13.97 17.71
N ALA A 238 37.25 13.64 18.49
CA ALA A 238 37.19 13.70 19.95
C ALA A 238 37.06 15.14 20.46
N LYS A 239 37.66 16.11 19.76
CA LYS A 239 37.51 17.54 20.06
C LYS A 239 36.07 18.04 19.92
N ILE A 240 35.23 17.35 19.16
CA ILE A 240 33.79 17.64 19.04
C ILE A 240 32.99 16.95 20.17
N SER A 241 33.52 15.88 20.77
CA SER A 241 32.83 15.10 21.81
C SER A 241 33.20 15.46 23.25
N ASP A 242 34.12 16.41 23.49
CA ASP A 242 34.64 16.72 24.85
C ASP A 242 33.64 17.44 25.79
N ASP A 243 32.35 17.55 25.41
CA ASP A 243 31.25 17.78 26.36
C ASP A 243 30.96 16.51 27.19
N LYS A 244 31.96 16.03 27.95
CA LYS A 244 31.87 14.87 28.85
C LYS A 244 30.81 14.99 29.96
N SER A 245 30.19 16.16 30.12
CA SER A 245 29.06 16.39 31.03
C SER A 245 27.73 15.78 30.52
N LYS A 246 27.63 15.38 29.24
CA LYS A 246 26.38 14.88 28.63
C LYS A 246 26.16 13.36 28.75
N ASP A 247 27.22 12.57 28.95
CA ASP A 247 27.12 11.10 29.00
C ASP A 247 26.56 10.55 30.33
N GLN A 248 26.58 11.32 31.42
CA GLN A 248 25.97 10.90 32.70
C GLN A 248 24.43 10.84 32.67
N THR A 249 23.78 11.31 31.60
CA THR A 249 22.31 11.33 31.46
C THR A 249 21.74 10.37 30.42
N ARG A 250 22.55 9.53 29.75
CA ARG A 250 22.05 8.42 28.93
C ARG A 250 21.72 7.23 29.82
N LYS A 251 20.52 7.21 30.40
CA LYS A 251 20.02 6.03 31.13
C LYS A 251 19.27 5.10 30.18
N THR A 252 19.64 3.82 30.22
CA THR A 252 18.84 2.71 29.71
C THR A 252 17.68 2.49 30.68
N LEU A 253 16.45 2.45 30.16
CA LEU A 253 15.26 2.13 30.95
C LEU A 253 14.74 0.77 30.49
N THR A 254 14.53 -0.12 31.45
CA THR A 254 13.97 -1.46 31.24
C THR A 254 12.49 -1.44 31.61
N TRP A 255 11.59 -1.68 30.66
CA TRP A 255 10.16 -1.85 30.92
C TRP A 255 9.64 -3.06 30.17
N ARG A 256 9.05 -4.02 30.90
CA ARG A 256 8.43 -5.25 30.34
C ARG A 256 9.39 -6.01 29.41
N ASN A 257 10.61 -6.24 29.90
CA ASN A 257 11.73 -6.90 29.19
C ASN A 257 12.24 -6.18 27.93
N LYS A 258 11.85 -4.92 27.70
CA LYS A 258 12.39 -4.07 26.64
C LYS A 258 13.33 -3.04 27.23
N GLU A 259 14.53 -2.92 26.66
CA GLU A 259 15.48 -1.86 27.00
C GLU A 259 15.42 -0.77 25.94
N PHE A 260 15.18 0.48 26.36
CA PHE A 260 15.26 1.62 25.45
C PHE A 260 16.15 2.73 26.04
N THR A 261 16.84 3.45 25.14
CA THR A 261 17.77 4.52 25.49
C THR A 261 17.14 5.88 25.26
N ILE A 262 17.10 6.73 26.29
CA ILE A 262 16.58 8.08 26.15
C ILE A 262 17.70 9.00 25.66
N LYS A 263 17.68 9.36 24.37
CA LYS A 263 18.67 10.25 23.76
C LYS A 263 18.46 11.73 24.15
N ASN A 264 17.21 12.17 24.28
CA ASN A 264 16.88 13.55 24.59
C ASN A 264 17.02 13.83 26.10
N GLN A 265 17.97 14.71 26.45
CA GLN A 265 18.30 15.05 27.83
C GLN A 265 17.12 15.65 28.62
N HIS A 266 16.33 16.55 28.01
CA HIS A 266 15.19 17.17 28.67
C HIS A 266 14.08 16.16 28.96
N LEU A 267 13.87 15.22 28.03
CA LEU A 267 12.92 14.13 28.22
C LEU A 267 13.39 13.17 29.33
N ALA A 268 14.68 12.82 29.33
CA ALA A 268 15.27 11.96 30.38
C ALA A 268 15.12 12.58 31.78
N GLN A 269 15.40 13.88 31.92
CA GLN A 269 15.23 14.60 33.19
C GLN A 269 13.76 14.64 33.65
N SER A 270 12.83 14.87 32.72
CA SER A 270 11.40 14.93 33.03
C SER A 270 10.84 13.58 33.46
N VAL A 271 11.24 12.49 32.79
CA VAL A 271 10.86 11.12 33.18
C VAL A 271 11.42 10.75 34.56
N LEU A 272 12.69 11.11 34.85
CA LEU A 272 13.28 10.86 36.17
C LEU A 272 12.54 11.62 37.28
N LYS A 273 12.26 12.91 37.05
CA LYS A 273 11.46 13.73 37.97
C LYS A 273 10.08 13.10 38.23
N ALA A 274 9.42 12.57 37.19
CA ALA A 274 8.13 11.89 37.33
C ALA A 274 8.23 10.57 38.12
N GLN A 275 9.30 9.80 37.95
CA GLN A 275 9.56 8.59 38.73
C GLN A 275 9.88 8.89 40.20
N ASP A 276 10.70 9.90 40.47
CA ASP A 276 11.10 10.25 41.84
C ASP A 276 9.94 10.85 42.62
N THR A 277 9.14 11.72 41.99
CA THR A 277 7.89 12.22 42.58
C THR A 277 6.92 11.09 42.88
N ARG A 278 6.81 10.09 42.00
CA ARG A 278 5.96 8.92 42.23
C ARG A 278 6.40 8.09 43.44
N LYS A 279 7.70 7.87 43.63
CA LYS A 279 8.23 7.12 44.79
C LYS A 279 7.96 7.82 46.12
N SER A 280 7.78 9.14 46.12
CA SER A 280 7.58 9.94 47.33
C SER A 280 6.13 9.94 47.87
N ILE A 281 5.17 9.35 47.15
CA ILE A 281 3.73 9.44 47.47
C ILE A 281 3.25 8.20 48.22
N GLN A 282 2.41 8.43 49.25
CA GLN A 282 1.64 7.38 49.93
C GLN A 282 0.32 7.08 49.19
N PRO A 283 -0.16 5.82 49.18
CA PRO A 283 -1.30 5.40 48.35
C PRO A 283 -2.66 6.04 48.69
N ASN A 284 -2.84 6.65 49.87
CA ASN A 284 -4.15 7.13 50.35
C ASN A 284 -4.44 8.63 50.11
N ASP A 285 -3.49 9.42 49.59
CA ASP A 285 -3.65 10.88 49.45
C ASP A 285 -3.97 11.29 47.99
N ALA A 286 -5.26 11.46 47.68
CA ALA A 286 -5.72 11.83 46.33
C ALA A 286 -5.12 13.14 45.78
N SER A 287 -4.84 14.12 46.65
CA SER A 287 -4.23 15.41 46.25
C SER A 287 -2.74 15.31 45.92
N ALA A 288 -2.04 14.29 46.44
CA ALA A 288 -0.62 14.09 46.16
C ALA A 288 -0.38 13.63 44.71
N PHE A 289 -1.36 12.94 44.11
CA PHE A 289 -1.30 12.50 42.71
C PHE A 289 -1.31 13.65 41.70
N ASP A 290 -1.80 14.85 42.05
CA ASP A 290 -1.81 16.00 41.14
C ASP A 290 -0.39 16.43 40.75
N ALA A 291 0.57 16.32 41.68
CA ALA A 291 1.98 16.61 41.39
C ALA A 291 2.60 15.57 40.43
N VAL A 292 2.29 14.28 40.61
CA VAL A 292 2.74 13.20 39.72
C VAL A 292 2.14 13.33 38.33
N LEU A 293 0.85 13.60 38.23
CA LEU A 293 0.18 13.82 36.94
C LEU A 293 0.78 15.02 36.20
N SER A 294 1.12 16.10 36.92
CA SER A 294 1.79 17.25 36.30
C SER A 294 3.19 16.91 35.76
N ALA A 295 3.97 16.10 36.48
CA ALA A 295 5.30 15.67 36.06
C ALA A 295 5.24 14.71 34.85
N TRP A 296 4.31 13.75 34.85
CA TRP A 296 4.09 12.86 33.70
C TRP A 296 3.50 13.60 32.49
N ALA A 297 2.65 14.60 32.69
CA ALA A 297 2.12 15.43 31.59
C ALA A 297 3.22 16.28 30.93
N GLU A 298 4.19 16.78 31.70
CA GLU A 298 5.38 17.46 31.17
C GLU A 298 6.22 16.50 30.31
N ALA A 299 6.45 15.27 30.80
CA ALA A 299 7.16 14.23 30.05
C ALA A 299 6.41 13.81 28.78
N ASP A 300 5.07 13.65 28.83
CA ASP A 300 4.22 13.32 27.69
C ASP A 300 4.32 14.38 26.59
N LYS A 301 4.23 15.66 26.94
CA LYS A 301 4.37 16.76 25.98
C LYS A 301 5.71 16.72 25.24
N LEU A 302 6.80 16.42 25.95
CA LEU A 302 8.13 16.29 25.37
C LEU A 302 8.27 15.03 24.51
N ALA A 303 7.69 13.91 24.94
CA ALA A 303 7.68 12.66 24.19
C ALA A 303 6.89 12.79 22.88
N LYS A 304 5.67 13.38 22.92
CA LYS A 304 4.86 13.67 21.73
C LYS A 304 5.58 14.57 20.74
N LYS A 305 6.26 15.60 21.23
CA LYS A 305 7.05 16.50 20.39
C LYS A 305 8.20 15.74 19.71
N ALA A 306 8.98 14.98 20.48
CA ALA A 306 10.09 14.20 19.93
C ALA A 306 9.61 13.18 18.88
N LEU A 307 8.49 12.50 19.13
CA LEU A 307 7.92 11.51 18.22
C LEU A 307 7.39 12.17 16.94
N LYS A 308 6.81 13.37 17.03
CA LYS A 308 6.41 14.16 15.86
C LYS A 308 7.62 14.57 15.02
N ASP A 309 8.65 15.11 15.67
CA ASP A 309 9.88 15.55 15.00
C ASP A 309 10.59 14.36 14.31
N ASP A 310 10.61 13.18 14.94
CA ASP A 310 11.14 11.94 14.36
C ASP A 310 10.31 11.41 13.19
N ARG A 311 8.97 11.47 13.28
CA ARG A 311 8.08 11.14 12.15
C ARG A 311 8.29 12.06 10.95
N GLU A 312 8.50 13.35 11.18
CA GLU A 312 8.80 14.31 10.10
C GLU A 312 10.18 14.03 9.48
N ALA A 313 11.18 13.68 10.29
CA ALA A 313 12.50 13.29 9.83
C ALA A 313 12.47 11.99 8.99
N THR A 314 11.82 10.94 9.50
CA THR A 314 11.71 9.64 8.82
C THR A 314 10.87 9.71 7.55
N ALA A 315 9.86 10.59 7.49
CA ALA A 315 9.11 10.83 6.25
C ALA A 315 9.98 11.42 5.13
N LYS A 316 11.02 12.20 5.47
CA LYS A 316 12.00 12.72 4.51
C LYS A 316 13.06 11.68 4.17
N VAL A 317 13.54 10.94 5.17
CA VAL A 317 14.69 10.03 5.07
C VAL A 317 14.47 8.79 5.93
N THR A 318 14.26 7.65 5.29
CA THR A 318 14.11 6.36 5.99
C THR A 318 15.42 5.57 5.93
N SER A 319 15.94 5.15 7.09
CA SER A 319 17.08 4.23 7.22
C SER A 319 16.76 3.09 8.20
N SER A 320 17.49 1.99 8.09
CA SER A 320 17.30 0.81 8.95
C SER A 320 17.55 1.10 10.43
N LYS A 321 18.54 1.95 10.73
CA LYS A 321 18.88 2.40 12.08
C LYS A 321 17.90 3.46 12.59
N SER A 322 17.37 4.34 11.73
CA SER A 322 16.31 5.28 12.13
C SER A 322 15.00 4.57 12.49
N ALA A 323 14.64 3.48 11.80
CA ALA A 323 13.43 2.72 12.12
C ALA A 323 13.47 2.14 13.54
N LYS A 324 14.64 1.63 13.97
CA LYS A 324 14.85 1.18 15.36
C LYS A 324 14.77 2.34 16.34
N ALA A 325 15.34 3.49 16.01
CA ALA A 325 15.24 4.68 16.86
C ALA A 325 13.79 5.18 17.01
N THR A 326 12.99 5.13 15.94
CA THR A 326 11.56 5.44 15.96
C THR A 326 10.78 4.44 16.83
N GLU A 327 11.12 3.15 16.73
CA GLU A 327 10.52 2.09 17.57
C GLU A 327 10.86 2.31 19.05
N ASP A 328 12.13 2.59 19.39
CA ASP A 328 12.57 2.90 20.76
C ASP A 328 11.85 4.13 21.31
N LEU A 329 11.67 5.17 20.49
CA LEU A 329 10.96 6.39 20.87
C LEU A 329 9.45 6.16 21.03
N SER A 330 8.85 5.30 20.19
CA SER A 330 7.47 4.84 20.30
C SER A 330 7.25 4.06 21.59
N ASN A 331 8.16 3.15 21.94
CA ASN A 331 8.15 2.39 23.19
C ASN A 331 8.29 3.34 24.41
N LEU A 332 9.17 4.33 24.34
CA LEU A 332 9.31 5.35 25.39
C LEU A 332 8.03 6.18 25.55
N PHE A 333 7.38 6.54 24.44
CA PHE A 333 6.11 7.26 24.45
C PHE A 333 4.99 6.41 25.10
N THR A 334 4.86 5.15 24.69
CA THR A 334 3.92 4.19 25.31
C THR A 334 4.17 4.06 26.81
N TYR A 335 5.44 3.97 27.23
CA TYR A 335 5.80 3.93 28.65
C TYR A 335 5.35 5.19 29.42
N VAL A 336 5.58 6.38 28.87
CA VAL A 336 5.18 7.65 29.50
C VAL A 336 3.66 7.76 29.61
N GLU A 337 2.91 7.47 28.54
CA GLU A 337 1.45 7.51 28.56
C GLU A 337 0.84 6.43 29.46
N TYR A 338 1.42 5.23 29.50
CA TYR A 338 1.00 4.17 30.43
C TYR A 338 1.11 4.64 31.89
N ASN A 339 2.22 5.28 32.28
CA ASN A 339 2.40 5.77 33.65
C ASN A 339 1.49 6.98 33.96
N LEU A 340 1.22 7.84 32.97
CA LEU A 340 0.29 8.96 33.11
C LEU A 340 -1.15 8.47 33.35
N PHE A 341 -1.67 7.62 32.46
CA PHE A 341 -3.03 7.08 32.58
C PHE A 341 -3.16 6.16 33.80
N GLY A 342 -2.15 5.32 34.05
CA GLY A 342 -2.11 4.47 35.23
C GLY A 342 -2.16 5.26 36.54
N SER A 343 -1.36 6.34 36.66
CA SER A 343 -1.41 7.22 37.84
C SER A 343 -2.75 7.95 37.96
N SER A 344 -3.41 8.25 36.83
CA SER A 344 -4.75 8.85 36.85
C SER A 344 -5.82 7.84 37.29
N ILE A 345 -5.66 6.56 36.95
CA ILE A 345 -6.55 5.50 37.40
C ILE A 345 -6.44 5.34 38.92
N GLU A 346 -5.24 5.28 39.49
CA GLU A 346 -5.06 5.15 40.95
C GLU A 346 -5.63 6.35 41.72
N ARG A 347 -5.43 7.58 41.21
CA ARG A 347 -6.08 8.77 41.77
C ARG A 347 -7.61 8.63 41.75
N ASN A 348 -8.18 8.21 40.63
CA ASN A 348 -9.62 8.05 40.48
C ASN A 348 -10.17 6.91 41.35
N VAL A 349 -9.41 5.85 41.59
CA VAL A 349 -9.77 4.76 42.52
C VAL A 349 -9.81 5.29 43.95
N CYS A 350 -8.77 6.03 44.39
CA CYS A 350 -8.75 6.66 45.71
C CYS A 350 -9.93 7.63 45.91
N LEU A 351 -10.24 8.45 44.90
CA LEU A 351 -11.42 9.32 44.93
C LEU A 351 -12.74 8.54 44.92
N ALA A 352 -12.80 7.40 44.23
CA ALA A 352 -14.00 6.57 44.16
C ALA A 352 -14.30 5.96 45.53
N GLU A 353 -13.29 5.42 46.22
CA GLU A 353 -13.40 4.88 47.58
C GLU A 353 -13.91 5.94 48.57
N GLN A 354 -13.37 7.17 48.51
CA GLN A 354 -13.86 8.29 49.33
C GLN A 354 -15.29 8.75 48.97
N ALA A 355 -15.71 8.56 47.73
CA ALA A 355 -17.01 8.99 47.23
C ALA A 355 -18.15 7.99 47.54
N VAL A 356 -17.83 6.71 47.77
CA VAL A 356 -18.82 5.65 48.10
C VAL A 356 -19.66 6.06 49.31
N GLU A 357 -19.06 6.71 50.31
CA GLU A 357 -19.76 7.11 51.54
C GLU A 357 -20.74 8.28 51.37
N LYS A 358 -20.57 9.11 50.33
CA LYS A 358 -21.31 10.38 50.20
C LYS A 358 -22.40 10.32 49.14
N LYS A 359 -22.07 9.85 47.92
CA LYS A 359 -23.02 9.78 46.79
C LYS A 359 -22.57 8.73 45.74
N PRO A 360 -23.34 7.65 45.49
CA PRO A 360 -22.96 6.61 44.55
C PRO A 360 -22.86 7.12 43.09
N GLN A 361 -23.64 8.15 42.72
CA GLN A 361 -23.60 8.75 41.38
C GLN A 361 -22.24 9.38 41.02
N HIS A 362 -21.53 9.92 42.01
CA HIS A 362 -20.19 10.48 41.78
C HIS A 362 -19.15 9.38 41.61
N ALA A 363 -19.28 8.28 42.37
CA ALA A 363 -18.43 7.10 42.22
C ALA A 363 -18.60 6.45 40.83
N VAL A 364 -19.83 6.38 40.30
CA VAL A 364 -20.09 5.86 38.93
C VAL A 364 -19.31 6.65 37.88
N LYS A 365 -19.32 7.99 37.94
CA LYS A 365 -18.55 8.82 37.00
C LYS A 365 -17.05 8.57 37.08
N LEU A 366 -16.51 8.40 38.28
CA LEU A 366 -15.09 8.09 38.47
C LEU A 366 -14.72 6.72 37.87
N TYR A 367 -15.59 5.72 37.98
CA TYR A 367 -15.39 4.43 37.31
C TYR A 367 -15.57 4.51 35.79
N ASP A 368 -16.46 5.36 35.27
CA ASP A 368 -16.54 5.64 33.83
C ASP A 368 -15.21 6.25 33.32
N ASP A 369 -14.63 7.20 34.07
CA ASP A 369 -13.33 7.79 33.74
C ASP A 369 -12.18 6.78 33.83
N ILE A 370 -12.20 5.86 34.81
CA ILE A 370 -11.21 4.76 34.91
C ILE A 370 -11.28 3.86 33.68
N LEU A 371 -12.48 3.43 33.28
CA LEU A 371 -12.66 2.57 32.11
C LEU A 371 -12.18 3.27 30.83
N LYS A 372 -12.45 4.57 30.70
CA LYS A 372 -11.97 5.39 29.59
C LYS A 372 -10.44 5.50 29.55
N HIS A 373 -9.79 5.68 30.71
CA HIS A 373 -8.32 5.68 30.77
C HIS A 373 -7.72 4.30 30.44
N LEU A 374 -8.39 3.21 30.80
CA LEU A 374 -7.98 1.86 30.39
C LEU A 374 -8.11 1.65 28.87
N GLU A 375 -9.18 2.17 28.27
CA GLU A 375 -9.34 2.17 26.81
C GLU A 375 -8.21 2.96 26.12
N TYR A 376 -7.83 4.13 26.66
CA TYR A 376 -6.67 4.87 26.16
C TYR A 376 -5.37 4.09 26.24
N ILE A 377 -5.14 3.35 27.33
CA ILE A 377 -3.97 2.46 27.44
C ILE A 377 -4.02 1.35 26.37
N TRP A 378 -5.20 0.82 26.06
CA TRP A 378 -5.39 -0.21 25.03
C TRP A 378 -5.15 0.30 23.60
N GLU A 379 -5.34 1.60 23.36
CA GLU A 379 -5.11 2.25 22.06
C GLU A 379 -3.63 2.61 21.82
N LEU A 380 -2.77 2.49 22.84
CA LEU A 380 -1.36 2.86 22.72
C LEU A 380 -0.60 1.97 21.72
N PRO A 381 0.44 2.52 21.05
CA PRO A 381 1.31 1.74 20.17
C PRO A 381 1.93 0.54 20.89
N HIS A 382 1.98 -0.60 20.22
CA HIS A 382 2.63 -1.84 20.67
C HIS A 382 2.01 -2.54 21.89
N VAL A 383 0.89 -2.04 22.43
CA VAL A 383 0.18 -2.69 23.55
C VAL A 383 -0.57 -3.95 23.09
N LYS A 384 -1.21 -3.91 21.93
CA LYS A 384 -1.91 -5.07 21.34
C LYS A 384 -0.97 -6.19 20.89
N ASP A 385 0.29 -5.84 20.57
CA ASP A 385 1.30 -6.81 20.17
C ASP A 385 1.80 -7.63 21.37
N ASP A 386 1.66 -7.10 22.59
CA ASP A 386 2.06 -7.75 23.82
C ASP A 386 0.88 -8.47 24.48
N MET A 387 0.76 -9.76 24.21
CA MET A 387 -0.30 -10.63 24.75
C MET A 387 -0.36 -10.62 26.29
N SER A 388 0.77 -10.38 26.97
CA SER A 388 0.77 -10.30 28.43
C SER A 388 0.06 -9.04 28.93
N LEU A 389 0.29 -7.89 28.26
CA LEU A 389 -0.34 -6.62 28.63
C LEU A 389 -1.82 -6.62 28.31
N ASP A 390 -2.17 -7.17 27.15
CA ASP A 390 -3.56 -7.28 26.71
C ASP A 390 -4.39 -8.09 27.70
N GLY A 391 -3.82 -9.20 28.18
CA GLY A 391 -4.41 -9.98 29.27
C GLY A 391 -4.59 -9.16 30.55
N GLU A 392 -3.53 -8.49 31.01
CA GLU A 392 -3.57 -7.66 32.24
C GLU A 392 -4.65 -6.57 32.15
N LEU A 393 -4.74 -5.88 31.01
CA LEU A 393 -5.75 -4.84 30.76
C LEU A 393 -7.17 -5.41 30.70
N ASN A 394 -7.34 -6.61 30.15
CA ASN A 394 -8.64 -7.28 30.13
C ASN A 394 -9.13 -7.61 31.55
N VAL A 395 -8.24 -8.13 32.42
CA VAL A 395 -8.56 -8.37 33.85
C VAL A 395 -8.96 -7.06 34.54
N LEU A 396 -8.18 -5.99 34.35
CA LEU A 396 -8.48 -4.67 34.91
C LEU A 396 -9.82 -4.14 34.40
N SER A 397 -10.10 -4.24 33.10
CA SER A 397 -11.36 -3.81 32.49
C SER A 397 -12.56 -4.53 33.10
N LEU A 398 -12.48 -5.86 33.23
CA LEU A 398 -13.55 -6.68 33.82
C LEU A 398 -13.75 -6.36 35.31
N TYR A 399 -12.65 -6.19 36.06
CA TYR A 399 -12.69 -5.82 37.48
C TYR A 399 -13.40 -4.47 37.68
N TYR A 400 -12.96 -3.40 37.00
CA TYR A 400 -13.55 -2.07 37.16
C TYR A 400 -14.98 -1.98 36.59
N LYS A 401 -15.33 -2.77 35.57
CA LYS A 401 -16.74 -2.93 35.13
C LYS A 401 -17.59 -3.55 36.23
N GLY A 402 -17.07 -4.51 36.97
CA GLY A 402 -17.71 -5.09 38.15
C GLY A 402 -17.91 -4.05 39.26
N CYS A 403 -16.86 -3.32 39.64
CA CYS A 403 -16.93 -2.24 40.64
C CYS A 403 -17.96 -1.17 40.26
N ARG A 404 -17.99 -0.77 38.99
CA ARG A 404 -19.01 0.15 38.46
C ARG A 404 -20.43 -0.40 38.62
N CYS A 405 -20.66 -1.68 38.28
CA CYS A 405 -21.98 -2.29 38.43
C CYS A 405 -22.49 -2.25 39.88
N VAL A 406 -21.59 -2.44 40.86
CA VAL A 406 -21.95 -2.33 42.28
C VAL A 406 -22.45 -0.93 42.62
N GLN A 407 -21.75 0.12 42.16
CA GLN A 407 -22.15 1.50 42.44
C GLN A 407 -23.46 1.88 41.74
N VAL A 408 -23.65 1.43 40.49
CA VAL A 408 -24.89 1.67 39.75
C VAL A 408 -26.07 0.94 40.40
N ALA A 409 -25.89 -0.31 40.82
CA ALA A 409 -26.93 -1.08 41.50
C ALA A 409 -27.30 -0.45 42.86
N SER A 410 -26.31 0.03 43.62
CA SER A 410 -26.56 0.78 44.85
C SER A 410 -27.41 2.04 44.59
N ALA A 411 -27.10 2.80 43.54
CA ALA A 411 -27.89 3.98 43.17
C ALA A 411 -29.34 3.63 42.77
N TYR A 412 -29.56 2.52 42.05
CA TYR A 412 -30.93 2.07 41.72
C TYR A 412 -31.69 1.58 42.95
N ASN A 413 -31.01 0.95 43.90
CA ASN A 413 -31.60 0.56 45.16
C ASN A 413 -32.03 1.79 45.99
N ASP A 414 -31.22 2.86 46.02
CA ASP A 414 -31.60 4.13 46.65
C ASP A 414 -32.81 4.79 45.97
N MET A 415 -32.98 4.56 44.67
CA MET A 415 -34.15 5.01 43.87
C MET A 415 -35.37 4.08 43.97
N LYS A 416 -35.33 3.04 44.81
CA LYS A 416 -36.38 2.00 44.95
C LYS A 416 -36.69 1.23 43.66
N LYS A 417 -35.73 1.17 42.75
CA LYS A 417 -35.78 0.38 41.52
C LYS A 417 -35.09 -0.97 41.75
N THR A 418 -35.72 -1.81 42.56
CA THR A 418 -35.15 -3.08 43.00
C THR A 418 -34.93 -4.11 41.88
N PRO A 419 -35.80 -4.30 40.87
CA PRO A 419 -35.53 -5.28 39.82
C PRO A 419 -34.34 -4.86 38.94
N GLU A 420 -34.20 -3.57 38.63
CA GLU A 420 -33.05 -3.02 37.91
C GLU A 420 -31.75 -3.18 38.72
N SER A 421 -31.79 -2.93 40.03
CA SER A 421 -30.65 -3.20 40.93
C SER A 421 -30.20 -4.67 40.89
N LEU A 422 -31.14 -5.62 40.99
CA LEU A 422 -30.84 -7.05 40.98
C LEU A 422 -30.21 -7.53 39.66
N THR A 423 -30.74 -7.07 38.53
CA THR A 423 -30.18 -7.42 37.20
C THR A 423 -28.76 -6.88 37.02
N ILE A 424 -28.47 -5.68 37.53
CA ILE A 424 -27.12 -5.09 37.46
C ILE A 424 -26.14 -5.84 38.37
N TYR A 425 -26.56 -6.27 39.56
CA TYR A 425 -25.71 -7.14 40.40
C TYR A 425 -25.44 -8.50 39.74
N GLN A 426 -26.43 -9.10 39.06
CA GLN A 426 -26.20 -10.33 38.27
C GLN A 426 -25.17 -10.09 37.16
N ARG A 427 -25.27 -8.97 36.45
CA ARG A 427 -24.26 -8.57 35.45
C ARG A 427 -22.88 -8.36 36.07
N GLY A 428 -22.80 -7.70 37.23
CA GLY A 428 -21.57 -7.59 38.01
C GLY A 428 -20.93 -8.95 38.34
N GLN A 429 -21.74 -9.93 38.74
CA GLN A 429 -21.29 -11.29 39.01
C GLN A 429 -20.70 -11.95 37.75
N THR A 430 -21.30 -11.74 36.56
CA THR A 430 -20.74 -12.27 35.31
C THR A 430 -19.36 -11.70 35.01
N TYR A 431 -19.13 -10.40 35.26
CA TYR A 431 -17.81 -9.78 35.09
C TYR A 431 -16.78 -10.32 36.07
N VAL A 432 -17.15 -10.59 37.33
CA VAL A 432 -16.24 -11.21 38.30
C VAL A 432 -15.84 -12.62 37.89
N VAL A 433 -16.77 -13.43 37.39
CA VAL A 433 -16.47 -14.79 36.89
C VAL A 433 -15.51 -14.72 35.70
N GLN A 434 -15.75 -13.81 34.75
CA GLN A 434 -14.87 -13.59 33.61
C GLN A 434 -13.49 -13.07 34.05
N ALA A 435 -13.43 -12.17 35.03
CA ALA A 435 -12.17 -11.63 35.56
C ALA A 435 -11.33 -12.72 36.24
N LYS A 436 -11.95 -13.61 37.03
CA LYS A 436 -11.26 -14.77 37.65
C LYS A 436 -10.70 -15.72 36.60
N GLN A 437 -11.47 -16.01 35.55
CA GLN A 437 -11.02 -16.82 34.42
C GLN A 437 -9.83 -16.16 33.71
N ALA A 438 -9.92 -14.87 33.38
CA ALA A 438 -8.84 -14.12 32.73
C ALA A 438 -7.58 -14.05 33.62
N LEU A 439 -7.72 -13.84 34.93
CA LEU A 439 -6.60 -13.84 35.87
C LEU A 439 -5.89 -15.20 35.93
N SER A 440 -6.65 -16.30 35.93
CA SER A 440 -6.08 -17.66 35.88
C SER A 440 -5.24 -17.93 34.62
N GLN A 441 -5.57 -17.28 33.50
CA GLN A 441 -4.86 -17.45 32.23
C GLN A 441 -3.50 -16.75 32.25
N ILE A 442 -3.41 -15.60 32.90
CA ILE A 442 -2.18 -14.78 32.99
C ILE A 442 -1.28 -15.25 34.14
N ARG A 443 -1.84 -15.95 35.13
CA ARG A 443 -1.22 -16.43 36.39
C ARG A 443 -0.84 -15.31 37.35
N SER A 444 -0.14 -14.28 36.90
CA SER A 444 0.28 -13.15 37.72
C SER A 444 0.60 -11.93 36.87
N PHE A 445 0.29 -10.74 37.39
CA PHE A 445 0.74 -9.47 36.82
C PHE A 445 2.27 -9.38 36.83
N ALA A 446 2.84 -8.66 35.87
CA ALA A 446 4.26 -8.34 35.82
C ALA A 446 4.70 -7.62 37.12
N GLN A 447 5.96 -7.86 37.54
CA GLN A 447 6.51 -7.24 38.75
C GLN A 447 6.46 -5.70 38.68
N ASP A 448 6.76 -5.16 37.49
CA ASP A 448 6.80 -3.73 37.18
C ASP A 448 5.43 -3.15 36.76
N ALA A 449 4.34 -3.92 36.84
CA ALA A 449 3.00 -3.42 36.53
C ALA A 449 2.56 -2.37 37.57
N LEU A 450 2.04 -1.24 37.09
CA LEU A 450 1.57 -0.17 37.98
C LEU A 450 0.25 -0.55 38.66
N LEU A 451 -0.70 -1.08 37.87
CA LEU A 451 -2.03 -1.49 38.33
C LEU A 451 -2.03 -3.01 38.55
N LYS A 452 -2.49 -3.46 39.72
CA LYS A 452 -2.57 -4.88 40.07
C LYS A 452 -3.94 -5.18 40.66
N VAL A 453 -4.51 -6.31 40.27
CA VAL A 453 -5.71 -6.88 40.88
C VAL A 453 -5.37 -8.28 41.35
N THR A 454 -5.63 -8.55 42.62
CA THR A 454 -5.35 -9.82 43.28
C THR A 454 -6.60 -10.68 43.40
N ASP A 455 -6.43 -11.96 43.69
CA ASP A 455 -7.56 -12.86 43.97
C ASP A 455 -8.37 -12.40 45.20
N SER A 456 -7.74 -11.71 46.17
CA SER A 456 -8.46 -11.12 47.30
C SER A 456 -9.37 -9.98 46.86
N ASP A 457 -8.91 -9.09 45.97
CA ASP A 457 -9.73 -7.97 45.50
C ASP A 457 -10.98 -8.45 44.72
N LEU A 458 -10.82 -9.54 43.95
CA LEU A 458 -11.94 -10.20 43.27
C LEU A 458 -12.89 -10.91 44.23
N ALA A 459 -12.37 -11.48 45.32
CA ALA A 459 -13.19 -12.09 46.36
C ALA A 459 -13.98 -11.03 47.14
N ASP A 460 -13.37 -9.89 47.45
CA ASP A 460 -14.01 -8.77 48.14
C ASP A 460 -15.11 -8.14 47.27
N LEU A 461 -14.86 -7.98 45.97
CA LEU A 461 -15.86 -7.52 45.02
C LEU A 461 -17.03 -8.51 44.92
N GLU A 462 -16.76 -9.82 44.88
CA GLU A 462 -17.80 -10.85 44.88
C GLU A 462 -18.63 -10.82 46.17
N GLN A 463 -17.99 -10.69 47.33
CA GLN A 463 -18.67 -10.54 48.60
C GLN A 463 -19.54 -9.29 48.63
N THR A 464 -19.05 -8.18 48.09
CA THR A 464 -19.80 -6.93 47.98
C THR A 464 -21.04 -7.09 47.11
N ILE A 465 -20.90 -7.71 45.92
CA ILE A 465 -22.04 -8.03 45.03
C ILE A 465 -23.06 -8.92 45.74
N ARG A 466 -22.61 -10.02 46.37
CA ARG A 466 -23.50 -10.92 47.11
C ARG A 466 -24.24 -10.15 48.21
N SER A 467 -23.54 -9.37 49.03
CA SER A 467 -24.17 -8.57 50.08
C SER A 467 -25.21 -7.57 49.52
N GLY A 468 -24.91 -6.94 48.38
CA GLY A 468 -25.81 -6.04 47.68
C GLY A 468 -27.05 -6.73 47.12
N THR A 469 -26.91 -7.95 46.58
CA THR A 469 -28.06 -8.76 46.12
C THR A 469 -29.00 -9.12 47.27
N TRP A 470 -28.46 -9.51 48.43
CA TRP A 470 -29.26 -9.80 49.61
C TRP A 470 -29.98 -8.55 50.13
N LYS A 471 -29.29 -7.41 50.19
CA LYS A 471 -29.89 -6.10 50.54
C LYS A 471 -31.04 -5.73 49.60
N SER A 472 -30.85 -5.87 48.29
CA SER A 472 -31.88 -5.53 47.30
C SER A 472 -33.08 -6.49 47.33
N ARG A 473 -32.85 -7.79 47.57
CA ARG A 473 -33.92 -8.77 47.78
C ARG A 473 -34.71 -8.46 49.04
N ALA A 474 -34.03 -8.17 50.15
CA ALA A 474 -34.68 -7.80 51.40
C ALA A 474 -35.51 -6.52 51.25
N ALA A 475 -34.99 -5.49 50.54
CA ALA A 475 -35.75 -4.28 50.24
C ALA A 475 -37.02 -4.58 49.43
N TRP A 476 -36.94 -5.41 48.40
CA TRP A 476 -38.11 -5.84 47.61
C TRP A 476 -39.15 -6.58 48.46
N TYR A 477 -38.73 -7.50 49.34
CA TYR A 477 -39.63 -8.21 50.24
C TYR A 477 -40.24 -7.30 51.30
N LEU A 478 -39.54 -6.26 51.77
CA LEU A 478 -40.11 -5.30 52.72
C LEU A 478 -41.16 -4.39 52.06
N GLU A 479 -40.94 -4.01 50.80
CA GLU A 479 -41.89 -3.19 50.05
C GLU A 479 -43.14 -3.99 49.62
N ASN A 480 -42.99 -5.28 49.29
CA ASN A 480 -44.08 -6.11 48.77
C ASN A 480 -44.63 -7.15 49.77
N GLY A 481 -44.03 -7.30 50.94
CA GLY A 481 -44.34 -8.37 51.90
C GLY A 481 -45.17 -7.95 53.11
N SER A 482 -45.82 -6.79 53.08
CA SER A 482 -46.65 -6.30 54.18
C SER A 482 -48.17 -6.32 53.92
N ASP A 483 -48.65 -7.01 52.90
CA ASP A 483 -50.08 -7.32 52.73
C ASP A 483 -50.30 -8.84 52.58
N ASN A 484 -50.46 -9.52 53.72
CA ASN A 484 -51.12 -10.82 53.76
C ASN A 484 -52.60 -10.61 53.37
N GLY A 485 -52.92 -10.58 52.07
CA GLY A 485 -54.32 -10.46 51.64
C GLY A 485 -54.64 -10.21 50.16
N ASP A 486 -53.67 -10.11 49.25
CA ASP A 486 -53.94 -9.54 47.91
C ASP A 486 -53.54 -10.41 46.71
N GLU A 487 -53.92 -11.70 46.69
CA GLU A 487 -53.98 -12.45 45.42
C GLU A 487 -55.05 -11.88 44.45
N VAL A 488 -55.94 -11.00 44.92
CA VAL A 488 -57.04 -10.42 44.13
C VAL A 488 -56.66 -9.07 43.46
N GLN A 489 -55.74 -8.29 44.01
CA GLN A 489 -55.41 -6.95 43.46
C GLN A 489 -54.42 -6.96 42.28
N VAL A 490 -53.62 -8.03 42.10
CA VAL A 490 -52.69 -8.13 40.95
C VAL A 490 -53.46 -8.26 39.64
N SER A 491 -54.62 -8.94 39.66
CA SER A 491 -55.52 -9.08 38.51
C SER A 491 -56.16 -7.76 38.07
N GLU A 492 -56.63 -6.94 39.02
CA GLU A 492 -57.27 -5.64 38.72
C GLU A 492 -56.25 -4.58 38.25
N LYS A 493 -55.04 -4.55 38.82
CA LYS A 493 -53.97 -3.63 38.36
C LYS A 493 -53.39 -4.05 37.00
N MET A 494 -53.41 -5.34 36.66
CA MET A 494 -53.06 -5.82 35.31
C MET A 494 -54.12 -5.45 34.25
N GLN A 495 -55.40 -5.33 34.62
CA GLN A 495 -56.47 -4.90 33.72
C GLN A 495 -56.50 -3.39 33.45
N GLN A 496 -55.87 -2.57 34.30
CA GLN A 496 -55.78 -1.11 34.14
C GLN A 496 -54.53 -0.64 33.37
N LEU A 497 -53.60 -1.55 33.02
CA LEU A 497 -52.50 -1.23 32.11
C LEU A 497 -53.00 -1.26 30.66
N ASN A 498 -53.55 -0.11 30.26
CA ASN A 498 -53.94 0.21 28.89
C ASN A 498 -52.71 0.18 27.96
N LEU A 499 -52.39 -0.98 27.39
CA LEU A 499 -51.31 -1.15 26.41
C LEU A 499 -51.84 -0.87 25.00
N ASN A 500 -52.00 0.41 24.67
CA ASN A 500 -51.96 0.85 23.29
C ASN A 500 -50.49 1.04 22.87
N THR A 501 -49.73 -0.05 22.78
CA THR A 501 -48.40 -0.02 22.18
C THR A 501 -48.57 -0.26 20.68
N THR A 502 -48.39 0.79 19.88
CA THR A 502 -48.53 0.80 18.42
C THR A 502 -47.31 0.23 17.68
N GLU A 503 -46.35 -0.38 18.37
CA GLU A 503 -45.04 -0.75 17.82
C GLU A 503 -44.92 -2.27 17.62
N ALA A 504 -44.21 -2.70 16.58
CA ALA A 504 -44.07 -4.11 16.23
C ALA A 504 -43.13 -4.84 17.21
N LEU A 505 -43.43 -6.12 17.48
CA LEU A 505 -42.65 -6.95 18.43
C LEU A 505 -41.15 -7.02 18.11
N LEU A 506 -40.80 -6.94 16.82
CA LEU A 506 -39.40 -6.94 16.36
C LEU A 506 -38.57 -5.80 16.98
N ASP A 507 -39.18 -4.66 17.29
CA ASP A 507 -38.49 -3.48 17.82
C ASP A 507 -38.31 -3.54 19.36
N HIS A 508 -38.94 -4.51 20.03
CA HIS A 508 -38.94 -4.66 21.51
C HIS A 508 -38.64 -6.10 21.97
N LEU A 509 -37.70 -6.79 21.29
CA LEU A 509 -37.26 -8.16 21.60
C LEU A 509 -36.68 -8.35 23.02
N ASP A 510 -36.23 -7.27 23.65
CA ASP A 510 -35.67 -7.27 25.01
C ASP A 510 -36.76 -7.20 26.11
N SER A 511 -38.03 -7.07 25.73
CA SER A 511 -39.18 -7.09 26.64
C SER A 511 -40.00 -8.38 26.45
N TYR A 512 -40.40 -9.04 27.54
CA TYR A 512 -41.24 -10.24 27.47
C TYR A 512 -42.72 -9.85 27.59
N PRO A 513 -43.51 -9.87 26.49
CA PRO A 513 -44.92 -9.52 26.58
C PRO A 513 -45.73 -10.66 27.23
N SER A 514 -46.68 -10.29 28.10
CA SER A 514 -47.54 -11.23 28.82
C SER A 514 -48.56 -11.93 27.91
N SER A 515 -48.85 -11.38 26.72
CA SER A 515 -49.71 -11.99 25.70
C SER A 515 -49.29 -11.57 24.30
N ILE A 516 -49.07 -12.53 23.39
CA ILE A 516 -48.68 -12.29 21.99
C ILE A 516 -49.95 -12.24 21.13
N HIS A 517 -50.29 -11.08 20.58
CA HIS A 517 -51.35 -10.97 19.58
C HIS A 517 -50.79 -11.24 18.16
N PRO A 518 -51.32 -12.21 17.40
CA PRO A 518 -50.76 -12.64 16.12
C PRO A 518 -50.85 -11.63 14.96
N LYS A 519 -51.42 -10.43 15.19
CA LYS A 519 -51.66 -9.41 14.16
C LYS A 519 -50.56 -8.35 14.01
N HIS A 520 -49.58 -8.26 14.93
CA HIS A 520 -48.52 -7.23 14.90
C HIS A 520 -47.12 -7.77 15.24
N LEU A 521 -46.72 -8.85 14.55
CA LEU A 521 -45.38 -9.45 14.73
C LEU A 521 -44.28 -8.64 14.01
N VAL A 522 -44.54 -8.19 12.80
CA VAL A 522 -43.61 -7.44 11.93
C VAL A 522 -44.41 -6.43 11.11
N GLU A 523 -43.92 -5.20 10.95
CA GLU A 523 -44.49 -4.25 10.00
C GLU A 523 -44.23 -4.71 8.56
N LEU A 524 -45.29 -5.00 7.80
CA LEU A 524 -45.22 -5.29 6.36
C LEU A 524 -45.89 -4.16 5.56
N PRO A 525 -45.21 -3.54 4.58
CA PRO A 525 -43.82 -3.78 4.15
C PRO A 525 -42.77 -3.17 5.10
N PRO A 526 -41.56 -3.73 5.20
CA PRO A 526 -40.54 -3.26 6.16
C PRO A 526 -40.04 -1.85 5.81
N LYS A 527 -39.88 -1.00 6.84
CA LYS A 527 -39.27 0.33 6.69
C LYS A 527 -37.78 0.20 6.35
N PHE A 528 -37.31 0.91 5.33
CA PHE A 528 -35.89 0.91 4.96
C PHE A 528 -35.04 1.58 6.04
N GLN A 529 -34.07 0.85 6.59
CA GLN A 529 -33.11 1.37 7.57
C GLN A 529 -31.69 1.44 6.96
N PRO A 530 -30.91 2.50 7.27
CA PRO A 530 -29.52 2.59 6.86
C PRO A 530 -28.67 1.59 7.65
N VAL A 531 -28.02 0.66 6.95
CA VAL A 531 -27.09 -0.32 7.53
C VAL A 531 -25.66 0.07 7.19
N ALA A 532 -24.78 0.12 8.19
CA ALA A 532 -23.35 0.32 7.97
C ALA A 532 -22.79 -0.85 7.13
N CYS A 533 -21.99 -0.55 6.09
CA CYS A 533 -21.30 -1.58 5.34
C CYS A 533 -20.44 -2.40 6.30
N LYS A 534 -20.66 -3.74 6.34
CA LYS A 534 -19.80 -4.65 7.12
C LYS A 534 -18.33 -4.37 6.77
N PRO A 535 -17.43 -4.27 7.78
CA PRO A 535 -16.00 -4.18 7.52
C PRO A 535 -15.54 -5.36 6.67
N PHE A 536 -14.55 -5.15 5.81
CA PHE A 536 -13.93 -6.25 5.06
C PHE A 536 -13.20 -7.18 6.03
N TYR A 537 -13.82 -8.32 6.34
CA TYR A 537 -13.21 -9.40 7.09
C TYR A 537 -12.67 -10.43 6.08
N PHE A 538 -11.37 -10.69 6.13
CA PHE A 538 -10.76 -11.78 5.38
C PHE A 538 -10.74 -13.01 6.29
N ASP A 539 -11.29 -14.13 5.81
CA ASP A 539 -11.10 -15.43 6.46
C ASP A 539 -9.66 -15.90 6.19
N LEU A 540 -8.74 -15.41 7.01
CA LEU A 540 -7.33 -15.79 6.94
C LEU A 540 -7.14 -17.26 7.34
N ALA A 541 -8.05 -17.84 8.13
CA ALA A 541 -7.98 -19.23 8.56
C ALA A 541 -8.13 -20.19 7.38
N ALA A 542 -8.97 -19.86 6.40
CA ALA A 542 -9.07 -20.63 5.15
C ALA A 542 -7.73 -20.76 4.40
N ASN A 543 -6.83 -19.78 4.50
CA ASN A 543 -5.48 -19.87 3.90
C ASN A 543 -4.56 -20.85 4.63
N PHE A 544 -4.86 -21.15 5.90
CA PHE A 544 -4.11 -22.10 6.73
C PHE A 544 -4.70 -23.51 6.72
N VAL A 545 -5.91 -23.70 6.16
CA VAL A 545 -6.48 -25.02 5.87
C VAL A 545 -5.72 -25.62 4.68
N LYS A 546 -4.64 -26.34 4.97
CA LYS A 546 -3.89 -27.14 3.99
C LYS A 546 -4.22 -28.61 4.21
N TYR A 547 -4.32 -29.37 3.11
CA TYR A 547 -4.39 -30.82 3.20
C TYR A 547 -3.10 -31.36 3.85
N PRO A 548 -3.16 -32.36 4.73
CA PRO A 548 -1.97 -32.95 5.33
C PRO A 548 -1.14 -33.65 4.24
N GLU A 549 -0.06 -33.01 3.80
CA GLU A 549 0.79 -33.44 2.68
C GLU A 549 1.46 -34.80 2.94
N GLU A 550 1.70 -35.18 4.20
CA GLU A 550 2.27 -36.48 4.57
C GLU A 550 1.39 -37.67 4.16
N SER A 551 0.06 -37.48 4.09
CA SER A 551 -0.87 -38.53 3.65
C SER A 551 -0.92 -38.72 2.12
N LEU A 552 -0.49 -37.70 1.36
CA LEU A 552 -0.40 -37.74 -0.10
C LEU A 552 0.91 -38.39 -0.55
N ALA A 553 2.04 -38.07 0.11
CA ALA A 553 3.34 -38.67 -0.17
C ALA A 553 3.34 -40.20 0.01
N ALA A 554 2.72 -40.69 1.10
CA ALA A 554 2.57 -42.12 1.37
C ALA A 554 1.64 -42.86 0.37
N ARG A 555 0.78 -42.12 -0.35
CA ARG A 555 -0.09 -42.66 -1.42
C ARG A 555 0.55 -42.60 -2.80
N THR A 556 1.46 -41.65 -3.05
CA THR A 556 2.15 -41.49 -4.34
C THR A 556 3.35 -42.41 -4.52
N GLU A 557 3.95 -42.94 -3.44
CA GLU A 557 5.13 -43.81 -3.56
C GLU A 557 4.84 -45.27 -3.95
N LYS A 558 3.56 -45.66 -4.13
CA LYS A 558 3.19 -47.01 -4.61
C LYS A 558 2.74 -47.10 -6.07
N SER A 559 2.85 -46.03 -6.86
CA SER A 559 2.53 -46.10 -8.29
C SER A 559 3.47 -45.24 -9.14
N SER A 560 4.74 -45.60 -9.20
CA SER A 560 5.58 -45.27 -10.35
C SER A 560 5.65 -46.48 -11.28
N GLY A 561 4.82 -46.48 -12.31
CA GLY A 561 4.83 -47.50 -13.35
C GLY A 561 3.96 -47.12 -14.55
N SER A 562 4.57 -46.43 -15.51
CA SER A 562 4.09 -46.18 -16.89
C SER A 562 3.01 -45.10 -17.08
N GLY A 563 3.29 -44.20 -18.02
CA GLY A 563 2.52 -42.99 -18.29
C GLY A 563 1.21 -43.20 -19.04
N SER A 564 0.30 -42.23 -18.87
CA SER A 564 -0.85 -41.88 -19.72
C SER A 564 -1.87 -41.13 -18.86
N GLY A 565 -1.76 -39.80 -18.80
CA GLY A 565 -2.61 -38.95 -17.96
C GLY A 565 -3.36 -37.90 -18.76
N PHE A 566 -4.41 -38.31 -19.49
CA PHE A 566 -5.54 -37.43 -19.89
C PHE A 566 -6.76 -38.22 -20.44
N TRP A 567 -6.59 -39.47 -20.87
CA TRP A 567 -7.65 -40.25 -21.54
C TRP A 567 -8.53 -41.14 -20.64
N GLY A 568 -8.45 -41.00 -19.31
CA GLY A 568 -9.13 -41.89 -18.35
C GLY A 568 -10.59 -41.57 -18.01
N ILE A 569 -11.25 -40.60 -18.65
CA ILE A 569 -12.64 -40.18 -18.34
C ILE A 569 -13.67 -40.74 -19.34
N PHE A 570 -13.24 -41.31 -20.47
CA PHE A 570 -14.13 -42.00 -21.42
C PHE A 570 -13.89 -43.52 -21.38
N GLY A 571 -14.54 -44.20 -20.43
CA GLY A 571 -14.65 -45.65 -20.45
C GLY A 571 -15.56 -46.10 -21.59
N ARG A 572 -15.02 -46.18 -22.81
CA ARG A 572 -15.65 -46.84 -23.96
C ARG A 572 -14.91 -48.15 -24.23
N ASN A 573 -15.64 -49.26 -24.34
CA ASN A 573 -15.12 -50.62 -24.47
C ASN A 573 -14.00 -50.71 -25.54
N HIS A 574 -12.76 -50.92 -25.10
CA HIS A 574 -11.55 -50.97 -25.93
C HIS A 574 -11.66 -51.99 -27.09
N ALA A 575 -12.39 -53.09 -26.88
CA ALA A 575 -12.61 -54.12 -27.90
C ALA A 575 -13.46 -53.64 -29.11
N TRP A 576 -14.35 -52.67 -28.90
CA TRP A 576 -15.18 -52.08 -29.98
C TRP A 576 -14.38 -51.14 -30.88
N LEU A 577 -13.48 -50.36 -30.28
CA LEU A 577 -12.61 -49.44 -31.01
C LEU A 577 -11.48 -50.16 -31.77
N GLU A 578 -11.01 -51.32 -31.29
CA GLU A 578 -9.96 -52.10 -31.95
C GLU A 578 -10.48 -53.07 -33.03
N GLY A 579 -11.80 -53.16 -33.22
CA GLY A 579 -12.39 -54.08 -34.20
C GLY A 579 -12.24 -55.57 -33.82
N LYS A 580 -12.18 -55.88 -32.52
CA LYS A 580 -11.94 -57.23 -31.97
C LYS A 580 -13.15 -57.79 -31.20
N LEU A 581 -14.38 -57.51 -31.62
CA LEU A 581 -15.55 -58.20 -31.06
C LEU A 581 -15.59 -59.66 -31.54
N THR A 582 -16.03 -60.57 -30.67
CA THR A 582 -16.29 -61.97 -31.04
C THR A 582 -17.62 -62.08 -31.81
N ASP A 583 -17.77 -63.11 -32.64
CA ASP A 583 -18.95 -63.30 -33.50
C ASP A 583 -20.28 -63.37 -32.69
N GLU A 584 -20.24 -63.86 -31.45
CA GLU A 584 -21.39 -63.83 -30.53
C GLU A 584 -21.77 -62.42 -30.07
N GLN A 585 -20.80 -61.51 -29.92
CA GLN A 585 -21.10 -60.15 -29.49
C GLN A 585 -21.61 -59.28 -30.65
N ILE A 586 -21.19 -59.60 -31.88
CA ILE A 586 -21.65 -58.92 -33.09
C ILE A 586 -23.13 -59.21 -33.38
N SER A 587 -23.59 -60.43 -33.08
CA SER A 587 -24.99 -60.84 -33.29
C SER A 587 -25.99 -60.20 -32.32
N HIS A 588 -25.53 -59.66 -31.20
CA HIS A 588 -26.33 -58.93 -30.22
C HIS A 588 -26.42 -57.40 -30.46
N LEU A 589 -25.78 -56.88 -31.51
CA LEU A 589 -25.81 -55.45 -31.85
C LEU A 589 -27.10 -55.08 -32.59
N THR A 590 -27.63 -53.89 -32.29
CA THR A 590 -28.71 -53.29 -33.09
C THR A 590 -28.21 -52.88 -34.49
N PRO A 591 -29.10 -52.73 -35.50
CA PRO A 591 -28.68 -52.39 -36.87
C PRO A 591 -27.83 -51.12 -36.97
N GLU A 592 -28.18 -50.07 -36.22
CA GLU A 592 -27.45 -48.79 -36.15
C GLU A 592 -26.08 -48.96 -35.47
N GLN A 593 -25.97 -49.83 -34.47
CA GLN A 593 -24.70 -50.13 -33.81
C GLN A 593 -23.77 -50.98 -34.69
N LEU A 594 -24.33 -51.88 -35.50
CA LEU A 594 -23.59 -52.67 -36.48
C LEU A 594 -23.03 -51.79 -37.61
N GLU A 595 -23.82 -50.82 -38.09
CA GLU A 595 -23.36 -49.83 -39.07
C GLU A 595 -22.22 -48.98 -38.51
N ASN A 596 -22.37 -48.45 -37.30
CA ASN A 596 -21.31 -47.70 -36.62
C ASN A 596 -20.05 -48.55 -36.37
N TYR A 597 -20.19 -49.84 -36.06
CA TYR A 597 -19.05 -50.75 -35.90
C TYR A 597 -18.33 -51.03 -37.23
N ASN A 598 -19.08 -51.15 -38.33
CA ASN A 598 -18.51 -51.31 -39.67
C ASN A 598 -17.79 -50.04 -40.15
N VAL A 599 -18.33 -48.85 -39.84
CA VAL A 599 -17.67 -47.57 -40.08
C VAL A 599 -16.37 -47.48 -39.28
N GLN A 600 -16.38 -47.91 -38.02
CA GLN A 600 -15.18 -47.96 -37.17
C GLN A 600 -14.12 -48.95 -37.72
N LEU A 601 -14.55 -50.10 -38.24
CA LEU A 601 -13.67 -51.07 -38.90
C LEU A 601 -13.09 -50.54 -40.22
N ALA A 602 -13.87 -49.77 -40.99
CA ALA A 602 -13.40 -49.10 -42.20
C ALA A 602 -12.36 -48.02 -41.87
N TYR A 603 -12.64 -47.19 -40.87
CA TYR A 603 -11.68 -46.23 -40.31
C TYR A 603 -10.38 -46.90 -39.87
N ASN A 604 -10.46 -47.98 -39.09
CA ASN A 604 -9.27 -48.72 -38.64
C ASN A 604 -8.49 -49.38 -39.80
N LYS A 605 -9.15 -49.69 -40.93
CA LYS A 605 -8.48 -50.20 -42.14
C LYS A 605 -7.78 -49.10 -42.92
N GLU A 606 -8.40 -47.93 -43.05
CA GLU A 606 -7.79 -46.74 -43.68
C GLU A 606 -6.59 -46.24 -42.86
N HIS A 607 -6.63 -46.37 -41.53
CA HIS A 607 -5.56 -45.96 -40.63
C HIS A 607 -4.55 -47.08 -40.27
N LYS A 608 -4.63 -48.25 -40.93
CA LYS A 608 -3.74 -49.39 -40.64
C LYS A 608 -2.33 -49.13 -41.16
N GLY A 609 -1.42 -48.73 -40.26
CA GLY A 609 0.00 -48.45 -40.58
C GLY A 609 0.38 -46.97 -40.66
N HIS A 610 -0.56 -46.05 -40.41
CA HIS A 610 -0.33 -44.59 -40.36
C HIS A 610 -0.23 -44.01 -38.93
N GLU A 611 -0.22 -44.85 -37.89
CA GLU A 611 -0.18 -44.40 -36.48
C GLU A 611 1.04 -43.51 -36.18
N SER A 612 2.22 -43.81 -36.73
CA SER A 612 3.42 -43.01 -36.54
C SER A 612 3.36 -41.63 -37.22
N GLN A 613 2.61 -41.52 -38.33
CA GLN A 613 2.37 -40.23 -38.99
C GLN A 613 1.37 -39.39 -38.21
N HIS A 614 0.30 -39.98 -37.68
CA HIS A 614 -0.64 -39.26 -36.82
C HIS A 614 -0.03 -38.82 -35.50
N GLU A 615 0.84 -39.65 -34.91
CA GLU A 615 1.62 -39.30 -33.72
C GLU A 615 2.57 -38.13 -34.01
N LEU A 616 3.30 -38.18 -35.15
CA LEU A 616 4.16 -37.09 -35.59
C LEU A 616 3.37 -35.81 -35.87
N MET A 617 2.22 -35.89 -36.56
CA MET A 617 1.34 -34.76 -36.81
C MET A 617 0.83 -34.14 -35.51
N ALA A 618 0.41 -34.95 -34.53
CA ALA A 618 -0.06 -34.48 -33.23
C ALA A 618 1.07 -33.80 -32.44
N ILE A 619 2.29 -34.35 -32.48
CA ILE A 619 3.47 -33.74 -31.86
C ILE A 619 3.82 -32.42 -32.53
N ILE A 620 3.80 -32.34 -33.87
CA ILE A 620 4.03 -31.11 -34.63
C ILE A 620 2.98 -30.05 -34.28
N LEU A 621 1.70 -30.43 -34.20
CA LEU A 621 0.62 -29.51 -33.82
C LEU A 621 0.79 -28.99 -32.39
N LEU A 622 1.07 -29.88 -31.43
CA LEU A 622 1.25 -29.52 -30.02
C LEU A 622 2.48 -28.62 -29.83
N PHE A 623 3.59 -28.94 -30.51
CA PHE A 623 4.77 -28.10 -30.54
C PHE A 623 4.50 -26.75 -31.19
N ALA A 624 3.79 -26.70 -32.32
CA ALA A 624 3.43 -25.45 -33.00
C ALA A 624 2.51 -24.57 -32.14
N LEU A 625 1.52 -25.16 -31.45
CA LEU A 625 0.64 -24.45 -30.52
C LEU A 625 1.42 -23.90 -29.32
N PHE A 626 2.40 -24.64 -28.79
CA PHE A 626 3.25 -24.17 -27.70
C PHE A 626 4.25 -23.09 -28.14
N ALA A 627 5.00 -23.34 -29.22
CA ALA A 627 6.00 -22.42 -29.74
C ALA A 627 5.39 -21.10 -30.21
N SER A 628 4.22 -21.15 -30.85
CA SER A 628 3.50 -19.94 -31.27
C SER A 628 3.09 -19.05 -30.10
N GLN A 629 2.73 -19.61 -28.93
CA GLN A 629 2.47 -18.81 -27.72
C GLN A 629 3.71 -18.00 -27.29
N PHE A 630 4.90 -18.62 -27.26
CA PHE A 630 6.13 -17.89 -26.94
C PHE A 630 6.47 -16.82 -27.97
N LEU A 631 6.31 -17.13 -29.26
CA LEU A 631 6.59 -16.19 -30.34
C LEU A 631 5.64 -14.98 -30.32
N ILE A 632 4.35 -15.22 -30.08
CA ILE A 632 3.34 -14.17 -29.95
C ILE A 632 3.59 -13.32 -28.70
N LEU A 633 3.94 -13.92 -27.56
CA LEU A 633 4.29 -13.20 -26.33
C LEU A 633 5.55 -12.36 -26.50
N TRP A 634 6.58 -12.90 -27.16
CA TRP A 634 7.79 -12.18 -27.50
C TRP A 634 7.50 -11.00 -28.44
N TRP A 635 6.69 -11.22 -29.48
CA TRP A 635 6.31 -10.18 -30.43
C TRP A 635 5.49 -9.07 -29.75
N LYS A 636 4.55 -9.44 -28.88
CA LYS A 636 3.77 -8.49 -28.07
C LYS A 636 4.66 -7.64 -27.15
N LYS A 637 5.71 -8.23 -26.56
CA LYS A 637 6.65 -7.53 -25.67
C LYS A 637 7.56 -6.56 -26.44
N LYS A 638 8.09 -6.98 -27.59
CA LYS A 638 9.09 -6.21 -28.35
C LYS A 638 8.47 -5.18 -29.30
N HIS A 639 7.39 -5.53 -29.99
CA HIS A 639 6.72 -4.68 -30.98
C HIS A 639 5.19 -4.69 -30.82
N TYR A 640 4.71 -4.08 -29.72
CA TYR A 640 3.27 -4.06 -29.40
C TYR A 640 2.39 -3.45 -30.49
N LYS A 641 2.83 -2.38 -31.16
CA LYS A 641 2.03 -1.68 -32.19
C LYS A 641 1.79 -2.52 -33.44
N SER A 642 2.82 -3.24 -33.91
CA SER A 642 2.65 -4.15 -35.06
C SER A 642 1.76 -5.32 -34.69
N TYR A 643 1.95 -5.89 -33.49
CA TYR A 643 1.10 -6.96 -32.98
C TYR A 643 -0.37 -6.53 -32.89
N GLN A 644 -0.65 -5.34 -32.36
CA GLN A 644 -2.00 -4.80 -32.24
C GLN A 644 -2.64 -4.54 -33.60
N THR A 645 -1.89 -3.99 -34.57
CA THR A 645 -2.40 -3.71 -35.92
C THR A 645 -2.73 -5.00 -36.68
N VAL A 646 -1.84 -5.99 -36.64
CA VAL A 646 -2.05 -7.30 -37.27
C VAL A 646 -3.20 -8.04 -36.61
N SER A 647 -3.27 -8.02 -35.28
CA SER A 647 -4.34 -8.69 -34.54
C SER A 647 -5.71 -8.05 -34.81
N LEU A 648 -5.80 -6.71 -34.87
CA LEU A 648 -7.03 -6.01 -35.21
C LEU A 648 -7.45 -6.28 -36.67
N GLY A 649 -6.49 -6.26 -37.59
CA GLY A 649 -6.73 -6.60 -38.99
C GLY A 649 -7.30 -8.01 -39.14
N GLY A 650 -6.70 -8.99 -38.45
CA GLY A 650 -7.22 -10.36 -38.43
C GLY A 650 -8.60 -10.49 -37.78
N LEU A 651 -8.85 -9.79 -36.67
CA LEU A 651 -10.15 -9.81 -35.99
C LEU A 651 -11.27 -9.19 -36.82
N TYR A 652 -10.95 -8.19 -37.63
CA TYR A 652 -11.89 -7.54 -38.52
C TYR A 652 -12.12 -8.32 -39.82
N LEU A 653 -11.06 -8.87 -40.42
CA LEU A 653 -11.11 -9.51 -41.74
C LEU A 653 -11.49 -10.99 -41.69
N PHE A 654 -10.95 -11.81 -40.77
CA PHE A 654 -11.20 -13.26 -40.79
C PHE A 654 -12.67 -13.63 -40.60
N PRO A 655 -13.40 -13.08 -39.60
CA PRO A 655 -14.81 -13.40 -39.44
C PRO A 655 -15.68 -12.90 -40.61
N MET A 656 -15.29 -11.80 -41.25
CA MET A 656 -15.97 -11.29 -42.44
C MET A 656 -15.77 -12.21 -43.65
N LEU A 657 -14.52 -12.60 -43.94
CA LEU A 657 -14.20 -13.53 -45.03
C LEU A 657 -14.87 -14.89 -44.83
N PHE A 658 -14.83 -15.41 -43.60
CA PHE A 658 -15.52 -16.65 -43.25
C PHE A 658 -17.04 -16.50 -43.38
N GLY A 659 -17.61 -15.37 -42.95
CA GLY A 659 -19.03 -15.07 -43.10
C GLY A 659 -19.50 -15.03 -44.56
N PHE A 660 -18.67 -14.51 -45.47
CA PHE A 660 -18.94 -14.57 -46.92
C PHE A 660 -18.84 -16.00 -47.46
N TYR A 661 -17.80 -16.75 -47.08
CA TYR A 661 -17.61 -18.14 -47.51
C TYR A 661 -18.75 -19.06 -47.03
N ALA A 662 -19.18 -18.90 -45.78
CA ALA A 662 -20.23 -19.70 -45.15
C ALA A 662 -21.66 -19.20 -45.44
N GLY A 663 -21.83 -18.09 -46.17
CA GLY A 663 -23.16 -17.55 -46.53
C GLY A 663 -23.96 -16.94 -45.36
N TRP A 664 -23.30 -16.42 -44.33
CA TRP A 664 -23.95 -15.90 -43.12
C TRP A 664 -24.44 -14.45 -43.26
N TYR A 665 -25.49 -14.24 -44.07
CA TYR A 665 -26.02 -12.90 -44.38
C TYR A 665 -26.41 -12.06 -43.15
N ARG A 666 -26.96 -12.68 -42.10
CA ARG A 666 -27.34 -11.98 -40.85
C ARG A 666 -26.14 -11.31 -40.19
N PHE A 667 -25.03 -12.04 -40.06
CA PHE A 667 -23.79 -11.54 -39.48
C PHE A 667 -23.22 -10.39 -40.31
N LEU A 668 -23.21 -10.53 -41.64
CA LEU A 668 -22.70 -9.49 -42.55
C LEU A 668 -23.49 -8.17 -42.46
N ILE A 669 -24.82 -8.22 -42.26
CA ILE A 669 -25.64 -7.01 -42.07
C ILE A 669 -25.26 -6.30 -40.75
N PHE A 670 -25.19 -7.04 -39.63
CA PHE A 670 -24.82 -6.44 -38.34
C PHE A 670 -23.37 -5.92 -38.35
N TRP A 671 -22.46 -6.66 -38.98
CA TRP A 671 -21.07 -6.26 -39.15
C TRP A 671 -20.95 -4.99 -39.98
N THR A 672 -21.64 -4.89 -41.12
CA THR A 672 -21.59 -3.68 -41.97
C THR A 672 -22.17 -2.46 -41.25
N LEU A 673 -23.30 -2.60 -40.57
CA LEU A 673 -23.89 -1.53 -39.75
C LEU A 673 -22.92 -1.06 -38.66
N TYR A 674 -22.33 -2.01 -37.92
CA TYR A 674 -21.34 -1.73 -36.88
C TYR A 674 -20.11 -1.01 -37.45
N SER A 675 -19.62 -1.44 -38.61
CA SER A 675 -18.47 -0.84 -39.28
C SER A 675 -18.74 0.57 -39.78
N VAL A 676 -19.94 0.86 -40.31
CA VAL A 676 -20.34 2.21 -40.72
C VAL A 676 -20.40 3.16 -39.51
N LEU A 677 -21.04 2.72 -38.42
CA LEU A 677 -21.17 3.53 -37.19
C LEU A 677 -19.81 3.82 -36.56
N ASN A 678 -18.94 2.81 -36.42
CA ASN A 678 -17.60 3.01 -35.89
C ASN A 678 -16.70 3.81 -36.86
N GLY A 679 -16.87 3.63 -38.17
CA GLY A 679 -16.22 4.46 -39.18
C GLY A 679 -16.54 5.95 -39.00
N PHE A 680 -17.80 6.29 -38.73
CA PHE A 680 -18.22 7.67 -38.44
C PHE A 680 -17.58 8.22 -37.15
N VAL A 681 -17.51 7.41 -36.08
CA VAL A 681 -16.89 7.81 -34.81
C VAL A 681 -15.37 8.01 -34.97
N ILE A 682 -14.68 7.10 -35.67
CA ILE A 682 -13.25 7.20 -35.98
C ILE A 682 -12.97 8.44 -36.84
N TYR A 683 -13.84 8.71 -37.81
CA TYR A 683 -13.75 9.90 -38.65
C TYR A 683 -13.84 11.18 -37.82
N LYS A 684 -14.84 11.30 -36.92
CA LYS A 684 -14.93 12.43 -35.98
C LYS A 684 -13.70 12.54 -35.07
N ALA A 685 -13.19 11.43 -34.55
CA ALA A 685 -12.00 11.39 -33.69
C ALA A 685 -10.69 11.79 -34.41
N SER A 686 -10.66 11.72 -35.75
CA SER A 686 -9.47 11.97 -36.58
C SER A 686 -9.48 13.33 -37.28
N ARG A 687 -10.57 14.11 -37.18
CA ARG A 687 -10.67 15.46 -37.77
C ARG A 687 -9.74 16.45 -37.06
N LYS A 688 -9.15 17.37 -37.83
CA LYS A 688 -8.32 18.49 -37.33
C LYS A 688 -8.92 19.82 -37.78
N PRO A 689 -9.19 20.79 -36.89
CA PRO A 689 -9.06 20.74 -35.43
C PRO A 689 -10.13 19.84 -34.78
N LEU A 690 -9.80 19.30 -33.61
CA LEU A 690 -10.72 18.43 -32.86
C LEU A 690 -11.71 19.26 -32.05
N GLU A 691 -13.00 19.03 -32.23
CA GLU A 691 -14.06 19.68 -31.45
C GLU A 691 -14.09 19.14 -30.02
N ALA A 692 -14.25 20.00 -29.02
CA ALA A 692 -14.06 19.63 -27.61
C ALA A 692 -15.08 18.66 -27.02
N MET A 693 -16.27 18.54 -27.62
CA MET A 693 -17.27 17.53 -27.26
C MET A 693 -16.90 16.12 -27.79
N THR A 694 -16.00 16.04 -28.77
CA THR A 694 -15.65 14.79 -29.47
C THR A 694 -15.15 13.69 -28.54
N PRO A 695 -14.20 13.92 -27.61
CA PRO A 695 -13.70 12.87 -26.72
C PRO A 695 -14.80 12.28 -25.84
N ARG A 696 -15.71 13.11 -25.34
CA ARG A 696 -16.85 12.67 -24.51
C ARG A 696 -17.85 11.85 -25.33
N MET A 697 -18.13 12.26 -26.56
CA MET A 697 -19.01 11.53 -27.47
C MET A 697 -18.41 10.15 -27.82
N VAL A 698 -17.12 10.10 -28.15
CA VAL A 698 -16.38 8.86 -28.45
C VAL A 698 -16.44 7.91 -27.25
N TYR A 699 -16.08 8.37 -26.06
CA TYR A 699 -16.13 7.55 -24.85
C TYR A 699 -17.55 7.09 -24.50
N LYS A 700 -18.56 7.95 -24.68
CA LYS A 700 -19.96 7.59 -24.46
C LYS A 700 -20.45 6.52 -25.43
N TRP A 701 -20.14 6.65 -26.73
CA TRP A 701 -20.48 5.66 -27.74
C TRP A 701 -19.91 4.28 -27.40
N PHE A 702 -18.61 4.21 -27.09
CA PHE A 702 -17.99 2.93 -26.78
C PHE A 702 -18.40 2.35 -25.42
N THR A 703 -18.86 3.19 -24.48
CA THR A 703 -19.52 2.71 -23.27
C THR A 703 -20.84 2.01 -23.60
N VAL A 704 -21.64 2.56 -24.53
CA VAL A 704 -22.88 1.93 -25.00
C VAL A 704 -22.57 0.62 -25.70
N VAL A 705 -21.61 0.59 -26.61
CA VAL A 705 -21.18 -0.64 -27.31
C VAL A 705 -20.77 -1.72 -26.31
N TYR A 706 -19.96 -1.37 -25.30
CA TYR A 706 -19.54 -2.28 -24.25
C TYR A 706 -20.72 -2.81 -23.42
N ASN A 707 -21.63 -1.94 -22.98
CA ASN A 707 -22.78 -2.36 -22.16
C ASN A 707 -23.71 -3.29 -22.95
N VAL A 708 -23.99 -2.98 -24.22
CA VAL A 708 -24.81 -3.82 -25.09
C VAL A 708 -24.13 -5.17 -25.31
N SER A 709 -22.84 -5.19 -25.63
CA SER A 709 -22.10 -6.44 -25.85
C SER A 709 -22.01 -7.30 -24.59
N PHE A 710 -21.87 -6.67 -23.42
CA PHE A 710 -21.86 -7.34 -22.12
C PHE A 710 -23.22 -7.95 -21.77
N VAL A 711 -24.32 -7.19 -21.92
CA VAL A 711 -25.68 -7.68 -21.63
C VAL A 711 -26.06 -8.84 -22.57
N VAL A 712 -25.76 -8.70 -23.87
CA VAL A 712 -26.01 -9.76 -24.85
C VAL A 712 -25.18 -11.02 -24.55
N GLY A 713 -23.90 -10.85 -24.19
CA GLY A 713 -23.03 -11.97 -23.81
C GLY A 713 -23.49 -12.67 -22.52
N LEU A 714 -23.88 -11.90 -21.51
CA LEU A 714 -24.41 -12.42 -20.24
C LEU A 714 -25.72 -13.18 -20.45
N PHE A 715 -26.63 -12.64 -21.26
CA PHE A 715 -27.88 -13.30 -21.59
C PHE A 715 -27.64 -14.61 -22.35
N GLY A 716 -26.73 -14.63 -23.32
CA GLY A 716 -26.32 -15.85 -24.02
C GLY A 716 -25.72 -16.90 -23.07
N TYR A 717 -24.88 -16.49 -22.12
CA TYR A 717 -24.32 -17.37 -21.10
C TYR A 717 -25.39 -17.97 -20.18
N ILE A 718 -26.35 -17.17 -19.73
CA ILE A 718 -27.48 -17.64 -18.90
C ILE A 718 -28.30 -18.69 -19.67
N ILE A 719 -28.57 -18.48 -20.95
CA ILE A 719 -29.28 -19.46 -21.80
C ILE A 719 -28.49 -20.77 -21.89
N ILE A 720 -27.18 -20.72 -22.09
CA ILE A 720 -26.32 -21.92 -22.12
C ILE A 720 -26.36 -22.65 -20.77
N LEU A 721 -26.28 -21.93 -19.64
CA LEU A 721 -26.38 -22.54 -18.31
C LEU A 721 -27.73 -23.21 -18.09
N ILE A 722 -28.83 -22.54 -18.44
CA ILE A 722 -30.19 -23.11 -18.34
C ILE A 722 -30.30 -24.39 -19.17
N ALA A 723 -29.71 -24.41 -20.36
CA ALA A 723 -29.68 -25.61 -21.18
C ALA A 723 -28.78 -26.71 -20.61
N PHE A 724 -27.61 -26.37 -20.06
CA PHE A 724 -26.68 -27.33 -19.46
C PHE A 724 -27.25 -28.03 -18.22
N PHE A 725 -28.05 -27.33 -17.41
CA PHE A 725 -28.73 -27.90 -16.24
C PHE A 725 -30.01 -28.69 -16.58
N GLY A 726 -30.29 -28.96 -17.86
CA GLY A 726 -31.44 -29.75 -18.30
C GLY A 726 -32.80 -29.04 -18.17
N ILE A 727 -32.83 -27.77 -17.73
CA ILE A 727 -34.07 -27.00 -17.58
C ILE A 727 -34.70 -26.70 -18.96
N ALA A 728 -33.88 -26.64 -20.02
CA ALA A 728 -34.36 -26.46 -21.39
C ALA A 728 -35.08 -27.70 -21.97
N GLU A 729 -34.82 -28.90 -21.44
CA GLU A 729 -35.52 -30.13 -21.85
C GLU A 729 -36.98 -30.12 -21.35
N LEU A 730 -37.26 -29.37 -20.28
CA LEU A 730 -38.62 -29.16 -19.75
C LEU A 730 -39.54 -28.40 -20.73
N PHE A 731 -38.96 -27.68 -21.72
CA PHE A 731 -39.67 -26.90 -22.74
C PHE A 731 -39.59 -27.51 -24.14
N ASN A 732 -39.09 -28.75 -24.27
CA ASN A 732 -39.02 -29.51 -25.53
C ASN A 732 -38.28 -28.78 -26.69
N ALA A 733 -37.32 -27.90 -26.38
CA ALA A 733 -36.56 -27.11 -27.37
C ALA A 733 -35.06 -26.99 -27.01
N GLY A 734 -34.50 -28.00 -26.33
CA GLY A 734 -33.14 -27.96 -25.78
C GLY A 734 -32.02 -27.65 -26.78
N SER A 735 -32.07 -28.21 -27.99
CA SER A 735 -31.03 -28.00 -29.01
C SER A 735 -31.04 -26.59 -29.62
N GLU A 736 -32.21 -26.00 -29.84
CA GLU A 736 -32.35 -24.65 -30.40
C GLU A 736 -31.92 -23.58 -29.39
N PHE A 737 -32.25 -23.76 -28.10
CA PHE A 737 -31.83 -22.84 -27.04
C PHE A 737 -30.30 -22.78 -26.90
N ILE A 738 -29.62 -23.93 -27.00
CA ILE A 738 -28.14 -23.96 -26.97
C ILE A 738 -27.56 -23.18 -28.15
N GLN A 739 -28.11 -23.36 -29.36
CA GLN A 739 -27.65 -22.64 -30.54
C GLN A 739 -27.85 -21.12 -30.41
N ILE A 740 -29.03 -20.68 -29.92
CA ILE A 740 -29.32 -19.27 -29.67
C ILE A 740 -28.39 -18.71 -28.58
N GLY A 741 -28.14 -19.47 -27.52
CA GLY A 741 -27.22 -19.10 -26.44
C GLY A 741 -25.78 -18.91 -26.93
N ILE A 742 -25.26 -19.85 -27.72
CA ILE A 742 -23.92 -19.77 -28.34
C ILE A 742 -23.84 -18.60 -29.31
N LEU A 743 -24.89 -18.36 -30.09
CA LEU A 743 -24.96 -17.23 -31.02
C LEU A 743 -24.90 -15.88 -30.28
N MET A 744 -25.72 -15.71 -29.24
CA MET A 744 -25.72 -14.47 -28.44
C MET A 744 -24.39 -14.27 -27.70
N LEU A 745 -23.84 -15.33 -27.12
CA LEU A 745 -22.54 -15.28 -26.46
C LEU A 745 -21.41 -14.90 -27.42
N SER A 746 -21.37 -15.51 -28.61
CA SER A 746 -20.34 -15.22 -29.63
C SER A 746 -20.47 -13.79 -30.18
N TYR A 747 -21.68 -13.27 -30.40
CA TYR A 747 -21.89 -11.88 -30.82
C TYR A 747 -21.46 -10.88 -29.73
N GLY A 748 -21.84 -11.14 -28.47
CA GLY A 748 -21.45 -10.30 -27.34
C GLY A 748 -19.94 -10.27 -27.12
N LEU A 749 -19.25 -11.41 -27.25
CA LEU A 749 -17.80 -11.45 -27.15
C LEU A 749 -17.13 -10.78 -28.35
N TYR A 750 -17.54 -11.08 -29.58
CA TYR A 750 -16.90 -10.56 -30.80
C TYR A 750 -16.95 -9.03 -30.90
N PHE A 751 -18.14 -8.44 -30.81
CA PHE A 751 -18.30 -6.98 -30.88
C PHE A 751 -17.73 -6.28 -29.63
N GLY A 752 -17.65 -6.98 -28.50
CA GLY A 752 -16.97 -6.52 -27.29
C GLY A 752 -15.45 -6.39 -27.48
N VAL A 753 -14.78 -7.39 -28.08
CA VAL A 753 -13.34 -7.32 -28.40
C VAL A 753 -13.07 -6.21 -29.41
N LEU A 754 -13.86 -6.14 -30.50
CA LEU A 754 -13.70 -5.11 -31.52
C LEU A 754 -13.90 -3.69 -30.96
N GLY A 755 -14.96 -3.49 -30.19
CA GLY A 755 -15.28 -2.18 -29.60
C GLY A 755 -14.13 -1.67 -28.76
N ARG A 756 -13.51 -2.55 -27.98
CA ARG A 756 -12.33 -2.24 -27.17
C ARG A 756 -11.15 -1.76 -28.01
N ASP A 757 -10.78 -2.52 -29.04
CA ASP A 757 -9.61 -2.19 -29.87
C ASP A 757 -9.82 -0.87 -30.64
N PHE A 758 -11.06 -0.58 -31.06
CA PHE A 758 -11.39 0.71 -31.67
C PHE A 758 -11.31 1.89 -30.70
N VAL A 759 -11.69 1.75 -29.41
CA VAL A 759 -11.55 2.85 -28.43
C VAL A 759 -10.10 3.23 -28.24
N GLU A 760 -9.22 2.24 -28.13
CA GLU A 760 -7.81 2.48 -27.88
C GLU A 760 -7.18 3.28 -29.03
N ILE A 761 -7.50 2.89 -30.27
CA ILE A 761 -7.05 3.61 -31.48
C ILE A 761 -7.64 5.02 -31.53
N CYS A 762 -8.93 5.18 -31.22
CA CYS A 762 -9.56 6.51 -31.19
C CYS A 762 -8.88 7.39 -30.13
N THR A 763 -8.59 6.85 -28.95
CA THR A 763 -7.93 7.56 -27.85
C THR A 763 -6.55 8.04 -28.25
N ASP A 764 -5.75 7.18 -28.90
CA ASP A 764 -4.41 7.54 -29.38
C ASP A 764 -4.46 8.58 -30.51
N ARG A 765 -5.44 8.50 -31.42
CA ARG A 765 -5.62 9.49 -32.49
C ARG A 765 -6.10 10.85 -31.98
N MET A 766 -7.02 10.87 -31.01
CA MET A 766 -7.46 12.09 -30.35
C MET A 766 -6.30 12.77 -29.63
N ALA A 767 -5.53 12.00 -28.86
CA ALA A 767 -4.34 12.49 -28.14
C ALA A 767 -3.30 13.11 -29.09
N ALA A 768 -2.99 12.42 -30.19
CA ALA A 768 -2.05 12.89 -31.20
C ALA A 768 -2.54 14.16 -31.93
N THR A 769 -3.85 14.34 -32.04
CA THR A 769 -4.46 15.49 -32.73
C THR A 769 -4.45 16.76 -31.88
N ILE A 770 -4.63 16.62 -30.56
CA ILE A 770 -4.64 17.75 -29.63
C ILE A 770 -3.22 18.36 -29.48
N GLY A 771 -2.17 17.54 -29.57
CA GLY A 771 -0.78 17.99 -29.61
C GLY A 771 -0.11 18.18 -28.25
N TYR A 772 -0.84 18.00 -27.14
CA TYR A 772 -0.29 17.91 -25.78
C TYR A 772 0.35 16.54 -25.48
N TYR A 773 0.13 15.55 -26.36
CA TYR A 773 0.71 14.22 -26.27
C TYR A 773 1.68 14.02 -27.45
N SER A 774 2.94 13.66 -27.16
CA SER A 774 3.91 13.24 -28.18
C SER A 774 4.34 11.78 -27.98
N LYS A 775 4.74 11.14 -29.06
CA LYS A 775 5.25 9.76 -29.03
C LYS A 775 6.56 9.68 -28.24
N ASP A 776 7.39 10.72 -28.31
CA ASP A 776 8.75 10.76 -27.75
C ASP A 776 8.81 11.30 -26.30
N GLY A 777 7.66 11.69 -25.72
CA GLY A 777 7.57 12.09 -24.30
C GLY A 777 7.68 13.60 -24.04
N LEU A 778 8.10 14.39 -25.03
CA LEU A 778 8.10 15.86 -24.97
C LEU A 778 6.83 16.42 -25.64
N PRO A 779 5.89 17.05 -24.92
CA PRO A 779 4.65 17.55 -25.51
C PRO A 779 4.94 18.63 -26.56
N ASN A 780 4.28 18.57 -27.73
CA ASN A 780 4.51 19.53 -28.82
C ASN A 780 3.88 20.91 -28.53
N LYS A 781 3.03 21.00 -27.50
CA LYS A 781 2.40 22.24 -27.02
C LYS A 781 2.47 22.27 -25.48
N TYR A 782 2.75 23.45 -24.92
CA TYR A 782 2.71 23.67 -23.47
C TYR A 782 1.26 23.79 -22.99
N LEU A 783 0.89 23.03 -21.94
CA LEU A 783 -0.44 23.09 -21.35
C LEU A 783 -0.50 24.27 -20.36
N GLY A 784 -1.38 25.24 -20.61
CA GLY A 784 -1.65 26.33 -19.67
C GLY A 784 -2.30 25.83 -18.38
N GLU A 785 -2.08 26.53 -17.27
CA GLU A 785 -2.67 26.18 -15.98
C GLU A 785 -4.20 26.18 -16.05
N GLY A 786 -4.81 25.11 -15.55
CA GLY A 786 -6.26 24.95 -15.57
C GLY A 786 -6.84 24.66 -16.96
N ILE A 787 -6.12 24.01 -17.88
CA ILE A 787 -6.67 23.50 -19.15
C ILE A 787 -6.64 21.96 -19.14
N CYS A 788 -7.75 21.33 -19.49
CA CYS A 788 -7.85 19.88 -19.60
C CYS A 788 -7.18 19.40 -20.89
N ALA A 789 -6.10 18.61 -20.80
CA ALA A 789 -5.37 18.13 -21.99
C ALA A 789 -6.13 17.13 -22.88
N VAL A 790 -7.29 16.61 -22.42
CA VAL A 790 -8.13 15.66 -23.16
C VAL A 790 -9.18 16.37 -24.02
N CYS A 791 -9.77 17.47 -23.55
CA CYS A 791 -10.78 18.22 -24.31
C CYS A 791 -10.35 19.64 -24.72
N GLY A 792 -9.17 20.08 -24.28
CA GLY A 792 -8.59 21.38 -24.61
C GLY A 792 -9.31 22.59 -24.00
N HIS A 793 -10.18 22.40 -23.01
CA HIS A 793 -10.98 23.46 -22.38
C HIS A 793 -10.54 23.76 -20.96
N ALA A 794 -10.80 24.99 -20.50
CA ALA A 794 -10.48 25.42 -19.15
C ALA A 794 -11.24 24.60 -18.10
N THR A 795 -10.56 24.28 -17.00
CA THR A 795 -11.11 23.70 -15.78
C THR A 795 -11.40 24.83 -14.78
N SER A 796 -12.38 24.64 -13.90
CA SER A 796 -12.85 25.65 -12.93
C SER A 796 -11.83 26.10 -11.87
N VAL A 797 -10.58 25.62 -11.93
CA VAL A 797 -9.53 25.81 -10.90
C VAL A 797 -8.49 26.88 -11.31
N GLY A 798 -8.52 27.38 -12.55
CA GLY A 798 -7.55 28.39 -13.03
C GLY A 798 -7.96 29.84 -12.77
N HIS A 799 -6.97 30.71 -12.50
CA HIS A 799 -7.13 32.16 -12.30
C HIS A 799 -7.84 32.91 -13.45
N HIS A 800 -7.98 32.29 -14.63
CA HIS A 800 -8.71 32.86 -15.77
C HIS A 800 -10.24 32.78 -15.68
N ALA A 801 -10.82 32.13 -14.66
CA ALA A 801 -12.25 32.28 -14.36
C ALA A 801 -12.63 33.72 -13.99
N SER A 802 -11.65 34.56 -13.60
CA SER A 802 -11.86 35.95 -13.21
C SER A 802 -11.74 36.98 -14.35
N LEU A 803 -11.38 36.55 -15.58
CA LEU A 803 -11.28 37.44 -16.75
C LEU A 803 -12.46 37.31 -17.74
N ALA A 804 -13.42 36.42 -17.49
CA ALA A 804 -14.69 36.39 -18.21
C ALA A 804 -15.74 37.22 -17.45
N ALA A 805 -15.52 38.52 -17.37
CA ALA A 805 -16.50 39.51 -16.89
C ALA A 805 -17.53 39.87 -17.99
N ASP A 806 -17.88 38.92 -18.86
CA ASP A 806 -18.92 39.06 -19.87
C ASP A 806 -19.99 37.97 -19.64
N PRO A 807 -21.24 38.32 -19.26
CA PRO A 807 -22.33 37.39 -18.99
C PRO A 807 -22.67 36.44 -20.16
N HIS A 808 -22.20 36.77 -21.37
CA HIS A 808 -22.46 36.00 -22.59
C HIS A 808 -21.40 34.94 -22.92
N GLN A 809 -20.28 34.86 -22.19
CA GLN A 809 -19.22 33.87 -22.44
C GLN A 809 -18.92 33.02 -21.20
N ARG A 810 -19.84 32.10 -20.87
CA ARG A 810 -19.54 31.04 -19.90
C ARG A 810 -18.62 29.99 -20.54
N PRO A 811 -17.49 29.62 -19.92
CA PRO A 811 -16.63 28.57 -20.44
C PRO A 811 -17.41 27.26 -20.52
N MET A 812 -17.38 26.60 -21.69
CA MET A 812 -18.02 25.32 -21.91
C MET A 812 -17.47 24.31 -20.87
N PHE A 813 -18.37 23.70 -20.08
CA PHE A 813 -18.08 22.77 -18.96
C PHE A 813 -17.77 23.39 -17.58
N SER A 814 -18.17 24.63 -17.29
CA SER A 814 -17.99 25.26 -15.96
C SER A 814 -18.45 24.42 -14.76
N ASP A 815 -19.51 23.62 -14.95
CA ASP A 815 -20.19 22.89 -13.87
C ASP A 815 -19.71 21.44 -13.72
N ASP A 816 -18.77 20.98 -14.56
CA ASP A 816 -18.29 19.61 -14.46
C ASP A 816 -17.27 19.46 -13.31
N PRO A 817 -17.38 18.39 -12.50
CA PRO A 817 -16.41 18.12 -11.46
C PRO A 817 -15.02 17.90 -12.05
N VAL A 818 -14.02 18.50 -11.40
CA VAL A 818 -12.61 18.44 -11.76
C VAL A 818 -11.90 17.41 -10.90
N HIS A 819 -10.94 16.72 -11.49
CA HIS A 819 -10.14 15.70 -10.82
C HIS A 819 -8.66 15.99 -11.03
N GLN A 820 -7.92 16.08 -9.93
CA GLN A 820 -6.47 16.32 -9.93
C GLN A 820 -5.74 15.01 -9.73
N LEU A 821 -4.83 14.68 -10.66
CA LEU A 821 -3.98 13.49 -10.58
C LEU A 821 -2.79 13.72 -9.62
N THR A 822 -2.09 12.65 -9.24
CA THR A 822 -0.84 12.69 -8.44
C THR A 822 0.23 13.58 -9.06
N CYS A 823 0.29 13.60 -10.40
CA CYS A 823 1.14 14.47 -11.21
C CYS A 823 0.73 15.97 -11.19
N LYS A 824 -0.24 16.35 -10.34
CA LYS A 824 -0.82 17.69 -10.17
C LYS A 824 -1.59 18.25 -11.37
N HIS A 825 -1.64 17.56 -12.51
CA HIS A 825 -2.47 17.94 -13.65
C HIS A 825 -3.96 17.77 -13.35
N VAL A 826 -4.77 18.76 -13.71
CA VAL A 826 -6.21 18.83 -13.46
C VAL A 826 -6.98 18.54 -14.75
N PHE A 827 -7.98 17.66 -14.68
CA PHE A 827 -8.83 17.27 -15.79
C PHE A 827 -10.31 17.29 -15.40
N HIS A 828 -11.22 17.37 -16.36
CA HIS A 828 -12.63 17.07 -16.12
C HIS A 828 -12.79 15.58 -15.75
N GLU A 829 -13.56 15.27 -14.70
CA GLU A 829 -13.76 13.89 -14.21
C GLU A 829 -14.20 12.94 -15.33
N LYS A 830 -15.15 13.36 -16.18
CA LYS A 830 -15.64 12.57 -17.32
C LYS A 830 -14.56 12.31 -18.37
N CYS A 831 -13.67 13.28 -18.61
CA CYS A 831 -12.61 13.16 -19.60
C CYS A 831 -11.50 12.22 -19.14
N ILE A 832 -11.03 12.38 -17.89
CA ILE A 832 -9.97 11.53 -17.35
C ILE A 832 -10.47 10.12 -17.07
N ARG A 833 -11.72 9.97 -16.60
CA ARG A 833 -12.34 8.64 -16.43
C ARG A 833 -12.49 7.92 -17.76
N GLY A 834 -12.90 8.62 -18.82
CA GLY A 834 -12.96 8.04 -20.18
C GLY A 834 -11.59 7.59 -20.68
N TRP A 835 -10.56 8.41 -20.47
CA TRP A 835 -9.17 8.10 -20.82
C TRP A 835 -8.65 6.84 -20.12
N VAL A 836 -8.84 6.78 -18.79
CA VAL A 836 -8.28 5.71 -17.95
C VAL A 836 -9.08 4.41 -18.07
N MET A 837 -10.40 4.47 -17.89
CA MET A 837 -11.24 3.26 -17.80
C MET A 837 -11.57 2.69 -19.17
N ILE A 838 -11.95 3.55 -20.12
CA ILE A 838 -12.45 3.10 -21.44
C ILE A 838 -11.29 3.02 -22.44
N GLY A 839 -10.38 4.00 -22.43
CA GLY A 839 -9.19 4.03 -23.29
C GLY A 839 -8.05 3.10 -22.86
N LYS A 840 -8.16 2.46 -21.68
CA LYS A 840 -7.12 1.58 -21.08
C LYS A 840 -5.74 2.26 -20.98
N LYS A 841 -5.71 3.58 -20.82
CA LYS A 841 -4.46 4.33 -20.63
C LYS A 841 -4.28 4.61 -19.15
N ASP A 842 -3.40 3.86 -18.52
CA ASP A 842 -3.01 4.01 -17.11
C ASP A 842 -1.96 5.10 -16.90
N ILE A 843 -1.83 6.03 -17.84
CA ILE A 843 -0.83 7.10 -17.87
C ILE A 843 -1.50 8.45 -18.06
N CYS A 844 -0.95 9.47 -17.42
CA CYS A 844 -1.40 10.84 -17.57
C CYS A 844 -1.29 11.27 -19.05
N PRO A 845 -2.35 11.85 -19.65
CA PRO A 845 -2.33 12.30 -21.05
C PRO A 845 -1.23 13.31 -21.38
N TYR A 846 -0.71 14.01 -20.38
CA TYR A 846 0.31 15.06 -20.54
C TYR A 846 1.71 14.58 -20.12
N CYS A 847 1.93 14.24 -18.85
CA CYS A 847 3.26 13.89 -18.34
C CYS A 847 3.60 12.40 -18.41
N LYS A 848 2.68 11.54 -18.86
CA LYS A 848 2.83 10.07 -18.90
C LYS A 848 3.13 9.41 -17.55
N GLU A 849 2.99 10.11 -16.44
CA GLU A 849 3.06 9.51 -15.10
C GLU A 849 1.93 8.50 -14.92
N LYS A 850 2.23 7.36 -14.30
CA LYS A 850 1.25 6.31 -14.08
C LYS A 850 0.15 6.82 -13.14
N VAL A 851 -1.10 6.63 -13.55
CA VAL A 851 -2.28 7.05 -12.80
C VAL A 851 -2.74 5.92 -11.90
N ASP A 852 -3.01 6.23 -10.63
CA ASP A 852 -3.54 5.26 -9.68
C ASP A 852 -4.99 4.88 -10.04
N LEU A 853 -5.12 3.73 -10.71
CA LEU A 853 -6.42 3.19 -11.14
C LEU A 853 -7.39 2.97 -9.96
N LYS A 854 -6.87 2.80 -8.75
CA LYS A 854 -7.68 2.64 -7.52
C LYS A 854 -8.54 3.88 -7.24
N GLN A 855 -8.08 5.08 -7.60
CA GLN A 855 -8.80 6.33 -7.36
C GLN A 855 -10.08 6.46 -8.21
N PHE A 856 -10.16 5.71 -9.32
CA PHE A 856 -11.31 5.72 -10.23
C PHE A 856 -12.28 4.55 -9.99
N LYS A 857 -11.91 3.58 -9.13
CA LYS A 857 -12.74 2.43 -8.76
C LYS A 857 -13.69 2.81 -7.63
N ARG A 858 -14.92 3.21 -7.96
CA ARG A 858 -15.97 3.50 -6.95
C ARG A 858 -16.80 2.27 -6.61
N ASN A 859 -16.83 1.25 -7.48
CA ASN A 859 -17.73 0.12 -7.33
C ASN A 859 -16.98 -1.23 -7.37
N PRO A 860 -17.28 -2.20 -6.48
CA PRO A 860 -16.63 -3.53 -6.47
C PRO A 860 -16.75 -4.27 -7.81
N TRP A 861 -17.82 -4.00 -8.55
CA TRP A 861 -18.13 -4.51 -9.89
C TRP A 861 -17.11 -4.07 -10.97
N ASP A 862 -16.26 -3.07 -10.71
CA ASP A 862 -15.15 -2.70 -11.61
C ASP A 862 -14.07 -3.82 -11.70
N THR A 863 -14.02 -4.75 -10.73
CA THR A 863 -13.14 -5.94 -10.81
C THR A 863 -13.69 -7.00 -11.77
N GLN A 864 -15.01 -7.16 -11.85
CA GLN A 864 -15.64 -8.05 -12.83
C GLN A 864 -15.41 -7.58 -14.26
N GLN A 865 -15.36 -6.25 -14.47
CA GLN A 865 -14.94 -5.67 -15.74
C GLN A 865 -13.52 -6.15 -16.12
N GLN A 866 -12.57 -6.24 -15.16
CA GLN A 866 -11.21 -6.71 -15.44
C GLN A 866 -11.14 -8.19 -15.84
N LEU A 867 -11.95 -9.07 -15.23
CA LEU A 867 -12.03 -10.48 -15.63
C LEU A 867 -12.61 -10.63 -17.04
N TYR A 868 -13.69 -9.91 -17.35
CA TYR A 868 -14.24 -9.86 -18.71
C TYR A 868 -13.21 -9.31 -19.71
N LEU A 869 -12.41 -8.31 -19.32
CA LEU A 869 -11.34 -7.78 -20.16
C LEU A 869 -10.22 -8.80 -20.44
N ASN A 870 -9.90 -9.71 -19.50
CA ASN A 870 -8.96 -10.80 -19.74
C ASN A 870 -9.56 -11.88 -20.64
N LEU A 871 -10.86 -12.19 -20.46
CA LEU A 871 -11.60 -13.09 -21.34
C LEU A 871 -11.58 -12.60 -22.80
N LEU A 872 -11.81 -11.30 -23.02
CA LEU A 872 -11.74 -10.68 -24.36
C LEU A 872 -10.35 -10.82 -25.00
N ASP A 873 -9.27 -10.73 -24.22
CA ASP A 873 -7.90 -10.94 -24.72
C ASP A 873 -7.67 -12.42 -25.12
N GLY A 874 -8.30 -13.37 -24.43
CA GLY A 874 -8.31 -14.79 -24.80
C GLY A 874 -9.11 -15.06 -26.09
N VAL A 875 -10.26 -14.41 -26.26
CA VAL A 875 -11.07 -14.49 -27.51
C VAL A 875 -10.27 -13.96 -28.70
N ARG A 876 -9.49 -12.89 -28.54
CA ARG A 876 -8.60 -12.39 -29.61
C ARG A 876 -7.59 -13.45 -30.08
N TYR A 877 -7.03 -14.22 -29.15
CA TYR A 877 -6.13 -15.31 -29.48
C TYR A 877 -6.85 -16.42 -30.27
N LEU A 878 -8.04 -16.83 -29.80
CA LEU A 878 -8.84 -17.87 -30.43
C LEU A 878 -9.26 -17.48 -31.86
N VAL A 879 -9.80 -16.28 -32.07
CA VAL A 879 -10.36 -15.88 -33.37
C VAL A 879 -9.28 -15.54 -34.40
N VAL A 880 -8.14 -14.99 -33.96
CA VAL A 880 -7.12 -14.47 -34.89
C VAL A 880 -5.95 -15.43 -35.04
N TRP A 881 -5.36 -15.85 -33.92
CA TRP A 881 -4.09 -16.57 -33.95
C TRP A 881 -4.28 -18.06 -34.20
N GLN A 882 -5.33 -18.70 -33.68
CA GLN A 882 -5.56 -20.12 -33.96
C GLN A 882 -5.74 -20.43 -35.45
N PRO A 883 -6.57 -19.71 -36.24
CA PRO A 883 -6.68 -19.97 -37.68
C PRO A 883 -5.36 -19.79 -38.43
N ILE A 884 -4.55 -18.79 -38.05
CA ILE A 884 -3.21 -18.58 -38.62
C ILE A 884 -2.28 -19.75 -38.27
N ILE A 885 -2.30 -20.22 -37.03
CA ILE A 885 -1.48 -21.34 -36.57
C ILE A 885 -1.91 -22.62 -37.27
N PHE A 886 -3.21 -22.93 -37.34
CA PHE A 886 -3.72 -24.10 -38.06
C PHE A 886 -3.42 -24.02 -39.55
N GLY A 887 -3.56 -22.86 -40.18
CA GLY A 887 -3.17 -22.67 -41.58
C GLY A 887 -1.67 -22.89 -41.81
N ALA A 888 -0.81 -22.44 -40.89
CA ALA A 888 0.63 -22.66 -40.95
C ALA A 888 1.01 -24.13 -40.70
N VAL A 889 0.31 -24.81 -39.78
CA VAL A 889 0.50 -26.24 -39.52
C VAL A 889 0.02 -27.08 -40.71
N GLN A 890 -1.12 -26.76 -41.30
CA GLN A 890 -1.60 -27.41 -42.52
C GLN A 890 -0.62 -27.21 -43.69
N LEU A 891 -0.09 -25.99 -43.85
CA LEU A 891 0.96 -25.72 -44.82
C LEU A 891 2.22 -26.54 -44.52
N SER A 892 2.58 -26.72 -43.24
CA SER A 892 3.70 -27.58 -42.86
C SER A 892 3.43 -29.05 -43.19
N TYR A 893 2.22 -29.57 -42.97
CA TYR A 893 1.86 -30.92 -43.35
C TYR A 893 1.95 -31.13 -44.86
N TYR A 894 1.44 -30.18 -45.64
CA TYR A 894 1.57 -30.19 -47.09
C TYR A 894 3.04 -30.18 -47.55
N LEU A 895 3.88 -29.34 -46.95
CA LEU A 895 5.30 -29.24 -47.29
C LEU A 895 6.12 -30.48 -46.91
N PHE A 896 5.76 -31.16 -45.81
CA PHE A 896 6.42 -32.36 -45.34
C PHE A 896 5.81 -33.65 -45.92
N GLY A 897 4.76 -33.56 -46.74
CA GLY A 897 4.07 -34.73 -47.32
C GLY A 897 3.40 -35.61 -46.26
N LEU A 898 2.93 -34.99 -45.17
CA LEU A 898 2.30 -35.65 -44.02
C LEU A 898 0.76 -35.56 -44.07
N GLU A 899 0.18 -35.42 -45.28
CA GLU A 899 -1.28 -35.39 -45.47
C GLU A 899 -1.92 -36.78 -45.45
#